data_AF-A0A2M7BDL6-F1
#
_entry.id   AF-A0A2M7BDL6-F1
#
_cell.length_a   1.000
_cell.length_b   1.000
_cell.length_c   1.000
_cell.angle_alpha   90.00
_cell.angle_beta   90.00
_cell.angle_gamma   90.00
#
_symmetry.space_group_name_H-M   'P 1'
#
loop_
_entity.id
_entity.type
_entity.pdbx_description
1 polymer ?
#
loop_
_entity_poly.entity_id
_entity_poly.type
_entity_poly.pdbx_seq_one_letter_code
_entity_poly.pdbx_strand_id
1 'polypeptide(L)'
;MKIALIYPPTCDPTAPYLSLPTLTGCLRAHGVEVWPIDANVEAYSRLLCRETLTVLAGRVEERWTKLKCKSALNHAEQLAGAALWEAREDARSAPGGIDDAVAVLRDRSGERFFDPPQYEAAIATMESALRLVSAAYAPLSLDFTAYRTPFSLLTIREIEEDARPERDPFHEYFQELCARLAAKRVGLVGLSVAFPGQVQPAYALAFMIRRLLPGVHVTVGGPAMTQILLRLRGTFLTRALKPFHSAVLFEGESALLELVRAVERGESPAGIIEGAKTTDLGALPAPDFAGLPLEQYFSPAPVLPYDPTRGCYWGKCAFCHYGLAECGAARYRERPVEQAAEHIRLLADRYGCRLFHFSQDSLSPKTARRLAEALKSALNPSPGGKPPVRWATDMRPEPALDQECCRVLAEGGALGMALGVESAAPRVLQLIHKGLSVRDAALAVKNLAAAGIAVEVMCFTDFPTETGREALMTARFIEELRDSIALFICGEFALVVGARVAQHPGEYAIRETWHVAGDEFSTALFYEESVPSKTPADRERIDDAIDRLARSWWLHRYPWAGSLSTAHTLLWYDRYGADVFRRLAGTRREPAEPRPGGKRRLPPRRDLEQVWQRAREHETEIWRILVTEKRAVSREAYCRLAEALPSVRISVRLN
;
A
#
# COMPACT_ATOMS: atom_id res chain seq x y z
N MET A 1 14.04 29.37 7.85
CA MET A 1 13.61 28.39 8.86
C MET A 1 13.86 26.98 8.33
N LYS A 2 14.22 26.02 9.20
CA LYS A 2 14.35 24.61 8.79
C LYS A 2 13.01 23.90 8.87
N ILE A 3 12.69 23.13 7.84
CA ILE A 3 11.47 22.31 7.80
C ILE A 3 11.83 20.82 7.75
N ALA A 4 10.96 19.98 8.31
CA ALA A 4 11.03 18.52 8.13
C ALA A 4 9.83 18.03 7.34
N LEU A 5 10.07 17.25 6.30
CA LEU A 5 9.02 16.53 5.58
C LEU A 5 9.12 15.06 5.93
N ILE A 6 8.03 14.48 6.43
CA ILE A 6 8.03 13.14 7.02
C ILE A 6 7.06 12.24 6.26
N TYR A 7 7.53 11.06 5.87
CA TYR A 7 6.71 9.96 5.36
C TYR A 7 6.44 8.97 6.49
N PRO A 8 5.26 8.99 7.13
CA PRO A 8 5.00 8.14 8.29
C PRO A 8 4.78 6.67 7.90
N PRO A 9 5.03 5.70 8.80
CA PRO A 9 4.60 4.32 8.60
C PRO A 9 3.07 4.20 8.61
N THR A 10 2.45 3.11 8.14
CA THR A 10 3.08 1.97 7.45
C THR A 10 2.93 2.09 5.92
N CYS A 11 4.00 1.74 5.20
CA CYS A 11 4.04 1.64 3.74
C CYS A 11 5.15 0.66 3.29
N ASP A 12 5.29 0.47 1.99
CA ASP A 12 6.36 -0.28 1.34
C ASP A 12 7.76 0.23 1.78
N PRO A 13 8.58 -0.60 2.45
CA PRO A 13 9.93 -0.26 2.86
C PRO A 13 11.00 -0.73 1.84
N THR A 14 10.61 -1.16 0.64
CA THR A 14 11.53 -1.65 -0.41
C THR A 14 11.98 -0.55 -1.37
N ALA A 15 11.25 0.58 -1.43
CA ALA A 15 11.60 1.76 -2.23
C ALA A 15 11.05 3.07 -1.63
N PRO A 16 11.68 4.23 -1.92
CA PRO A 16 11.16 5.52 -1.49
C PRO A 16 9.85 5.87 -2.19
N TYR A 17 8.96 6.57 -1.50
CA TYR A 17 7.75 7.15 -2.08
C TYR A 17 8.00 8.54 -2.70
N LEU A 18 7.30 8.87 -3.79
CA LEU A 18 7.59 10.04 -4.63
C LEU A 18 7.32 11.40 -3.97
N SER A 19 6.35 11.50 -3.07
CA SER A 19 5.88 12.80 -2.58
C SER A 19 6.96 13.61 -1.84
N LEU A 20 7.76 12.98 -0.99
CA LEU A 20 8.83 13.68 -0.25
C LEU A 20 9.90 14.23 -1.20
N PRO A 21 10.49 13.43 -2.10
CA PRO A 21 11.44 13.92 -3.11
C PRO A 21 10.88 15.08 -3.95
N THR A 22 9.63 14.99 -4.40
CA THR A 22 9.00 16.05 -5.21
C THR A 22 8.84 17.35 -4.42
N LEU A 23 8.27 17.29 -3.22
CA LEU A 23 8.12 18.47 -2.36
C LEU A 23 9.49 19.05 -1.94
N THR A 24 10.47 18.19 -1.68
CA THR A 24 11.84 18.58 -1.33
C THR A 24 12.50 19.33 -2.47
N GLY A 25 12.43 18.80 -3.70
CA GLY A 25 12.95 19.46 -4.89
C GLY A 25 12.32 20.82 -5.12
N CYS A 26 10.98 20.91 -5.01
CA CYS A 26 10.24 22.16 -5.16
C CYS A 26 10.67 23.23 -4.13
N LEU A 27 10.73 22.86 -2.84
CA LEU A 27 11.06 23.79 -1.76
C LEU A 27 12.54 24.22 -1.80
N ARG A 28 13.47 23.29 -2.06
CA ARG A 28 14.90 23.62 -2.20
C ARG A 28 15.19 24.52 -3.39
N ALA A 29 14.46 24.36 -4.50
CA ALA A 29 14.55 25.28 -5.65
C ALA A 29 14.15 26.72 -5.29
N HIS A 30 13.40 26.92 -4.20
CA HIS A 30 13.00 28.22 -3.66
C HIS A 30 13.81 28.63 -2.42
N GLY A 31 14.97 28.00 -2.17
CA GLY A 31 15.87 28.38 -1.08
C GLY A 31 15.45 27.92 0.32
N VAL A 32 14.44 27.04 0.43
CA VAL A 32 14.00 26.51 1.73
C VAL A 32 14.93 25.38 2.17
N GLU A 33 15.36 25.41 3.44
CA GLU A 33 16.15 24.33 4.03
C GLU A 33 15.24 23.17 4.46
N VAL A 34 15.26 22.09 3.68
CA VAL A 34 14.39 20.92 3.87
C VAL A 34 15.18 19.71 4.39
N TRP A 35 14.67 19.09 5.45
CA TRP A 35 15.09 17.79 5.93
C TRP A 35 14.02 16.72 5.60
N PRO A 36 14.19 15.94 4.52
CA PRO A 36 13.30 14.83 4.22
C PRO A 36 13.59 13.65 5.16
N ILE A 37 12.54 12.99 5.65
CA ILE A 37 12.61 11.86 6.58
C ILE A 37 11.62 10.79 6.10
N ASP A 38 12.13 9.65 5.66
CA ASP A 38 11.30 8.48 5.47
C ASP A 38 11.19 7.73 6.80
N ALA A 39 10.20 8.13 7.61
CA ALA A 39 9.94 7.51 8.90
C ALA A 39 9.41 6.08 8.76
N ASN A 40 8.88 5.69 7.60
CA ASN A 40 8.44 4.33 7.35
C ASN A 40 9.62 3.35 7.38
N VAL A 41 10.65 3.58 6.56
CA VAL A 41 11.82 2.68 6.50
C VAL A 41 12.66 2.73 7.78
N GLU A 42 12.79 3.91 8.40
CA GLU A 42 13.50 4.07 9.66
C GLU A 42 12.79 3.32 10.81
N ALA A 43 11.46 3.48 10.94
CA ALA A 43 10.68 2.81 11.98
C ALA A 43 10.69 1.29 11.82
N TYR A 44 10.55 0.78 10.59
CA TYR A 44 10.65 -0.66 10.34
C TYR A 44 12.06 -1.21 10.57
N SER A 45 13.11 -0.44 10.25
CA SER A 45 14.48 -0.85 10.58
C SER A 45 14.72 -0.94 12.09
N ARG A 46 14.12 -0.04 12.88
CA ARG A 46 14.17 -0.09 14.35
C ARG A 46 13.35 -1.25 14.92
N LEU A 47 12.21 -1.56 14.30
CA LEU A 47 11.27 -2.60 14.75
C LEU A 47 11.74 -4.01 14.39
N LEU A 48 12.29 -4.18 13.18
CA LEU A 48 12.70 -5.45 12.59
C LEU A 48 14.20 -5.69 12.77
N CYS A 49 14.65 -5.65 14.03
CA CYS A 49 15.99 -6.06 14.43
C CYS A 49 15.93 -7.04 15.59
N ARG A 50 16.98 -7.85 15.76
CA ARG A 50 17.04 -8.86 16.82
C ARG A 50 16.73 -8.30 18.21
N GLU A 51 17.27 -7.14 18.54
CA GLU A 51 17.09 -6.53 19.86
C GLU A 51 15.61 -6.27 20.16
N THR A 52 14.92 -5.54 19.29
CA THR A 52 13.50 -5.21 19.45
C THR A 52 12.63 -6.47 19.44
N LEU A 53 12.84 -7.38 18.48
CA LEU A 53 12.04 -8.61 18.40
C LEU A 53 12.25 -9.50 19.63
N THR A 54 13.44 -9.50 20.25
CA THR A 54 13.68 -10.23 21.50
C THR A 54 12.81 -9.69 22.64
N VAL A 55 12.70 -8.36 22.76
CA VAL A 55 11.83 -7.71 23.75
C VAL A 55 10.37 -8.05 23.49
N LEU A 56 9.92 -7.98 22.23
CA LEU A 56 8.55 -8.29 21.86
C LEU A 56 8.19 -9.77 22.06
N ALA A 57 9.14 -10.69 21.82
CA ALA A 57 8.98 -12.10 22.16
C ALA A 57 8.76 -12.31 23.66
N GLY A 58 9.54 -11.62 24.51
CA GLY A 58 9.33 -11.61 25.96
C GLY A 58 7.93 -11.10 26.34
N ARG A 59 7.47 -10.01 25.70
CA ARG A 59 6.13 -9.44 25.90
C ARG A 59 5.01 -10.42 25.52
N VAL A 60 5.14 -11.16 24.42
CA VAL A 60 4.16 -12.19 24.02
C VAL A 60 4.08 -13.30 25.06
N GLU A 61 5.22 -13.84 25.52
CA GLU A 61 5.24 -14.91 26.52
C GLU A 61 4.72 -14.44 27.89
N GLU A 62 5.01 -13.20 28.30
CA GLU A 62 4.46 -12.61 29.53
C GLU A 62 2.93 -12.48 29.45
N ARG A 63 2.41 -11.91 28.36
CA ARG A 63 0.96 -11.76 28.13
C ARG A 63 0.27 -13.12 28.06
N TRP A 64 0.87 -14.08 27.36
CA TRP A 64 0.39 -15.45 27.29
C TRP A 64 0.31 -16.08 28.68
N THR A 65 1.38 -15.96 29.49
CA THR A 65 1.41 -16.50 30.86
C THR A 65 0.31 -15.90 31.74
N LYS A 66 0.10 -14.58 31.67
CA LYS A 66 -1.00 -13.90 32.39
C LYS A 66 -2.38 -14.43 31.96
N LEU A 67 -2.59 -14.64 30.66
CA LEU A 67 -3.84 -15.17 30.12
C LEU A 67 -4.11 -16.60 30.61
N LYS A 68 -3.06 -17.44 30.66
CA LYS A 68 -3.16 -18.83 31.13
C LYS A 68 -3.57 -18.99 32.60
N CYS A 69 -3.30 -17.98 33.42
CA CYS A 69 -3.65 -17.99 34.84
C CYS A 69 -5.14 -17.71 35.10
N LYS A 70 -5.92 -17.33 34.08
CA LYS A 70 -7.35 -17.05 34.22
C LYS A 70 -8.16 -18.35 34.21
N SER A 71 -9.23 -18.38 35.02
CA SER A 71 -10.16 -19.51 35.08
C SER A 71 -11.15 -19.53 33.91
N ALA A 72 -11.44 -18.37 33.33
CA ALA A 72 -12.27 -18.20 32.14
C ALA A 72 -11.77 -17.03 31.29
N LEU A 73 -11.99 -17.10 29.97
CA LEU A 73 -11.63 -16.06 29.00
C LEU A 73 -12.89 -15.42 28.41
N ASN A 74 -13.00 -14.10 28.48
CA ASN A 74 -14.00 -13.36 27.71
C ASN A 74 -13.65 -13.31 26.20
N HIS A 75 -14.55 -12.81 25.37
CA HIS A 75 -14.36 -12.78 23.91
C HIS A 75 -13.06 -12.06 23.47
N ALA A 76 -12.78 -10.87 24.01
CA ALA A 76 -11.57 -10.12 23.68
C ALA A 76 -10.29 -10.86 24.12
N GLU A 77 -10.34 -11.55 25.25
CA GLU A 77 -9.27 -12.41 25.75
C GLU A 77 -9.09 -13.68 24.91
N GLN A 78 -10.17 -14.22 24.34
CA GLN A 78 -10.09 -15.35 23.41
C GLN A 78 -9.38 -14.94 22.12
N LEU A 79 -9.73 -13.79 21.54
CA LEU A 79 -9.04 -13.25 20.36
C LEU A 79 -7.57 -12.93 20.63
N ALA A 80 -7.26 -12.29 21.76
CA ALA A 80 -5.88 -12.05 22.17
C ALA A 80 -5.13 -13.37 22.41
N GLY A 81 -5.79 -14.38 22.98
CA GLY A 81 -5.26 -15.72 23.17
C GLY A 81 -4.89 -16.40 21.85
N ALA A 82 -5.76 -16.32 20.84
CA ALA A 82 -5.49 -16.82 19.50
C ALA A 82 -4.23 -16.18 18.89
N ALA A 83 -4.15 -14.83 18.89
CA ALA A 83 -3.01 -14.10 18.36
C ALA A 83 -1.70 -14.44 19.10
N LEU A 84 -1.73 -14.48 20.43
CA LEU A 84 -0.56 -14.80 21.24
C LEU A 84 -0.11 -16.26 21.04
N TRP A 85 -1.05 -17.20 20.93
CA TRP A 85 -0.77 -18.62 20.73
C TRP A 85 -0.08 -18.87 19.38
N GLU A 86 -0.62 -18.31 18.31
CA GLU A 86 -0.08 -18.46 16.95
C GLU A 86 1.32 -17.86 16.83
N ALA A 87 1.56 -16.72 17.48
CA ALA A 87 2.85 -16.04 17.43
C ALA A 87 3.95 -16.67 18.30
N ARG A 88 3.70 -17.75 19.04
CA ARG A 88 4.73 -18.36 19.91
C ARG A 88 5.88 -18.99 19.13
N GLU A 89 5.60 -19.56 17.96
CA GLU A 89 6.65 -20.08 17.07
C GLU A 89 7.45 -18.92 16.46
N ASP A 90 6.75 -17.87 16.04
CA ASP A 90 7.37 -16.64 15.53
C ASP A 90 8.27 -16.00 16.62
N ALA A 91 7.81 -15.93 17.88
CA ALA A 91 8.57 -15.41 19.04
C ALA A 91 9.88 -16.15 19.31
N ARG A 92 9.97 -17.44 18.94
CA ARG A 92 11.18 -18.26 19.12
C ARG A 92 12.14 -18.17 17.95
N SER A 93 11.63 -17.92 16.74
CA SER A 93 12.39 -18.04 15.50
C SER A 93 12.78 -16.68 14.91
N ALA A 94 11.85 -15.72 14.84
CA ALA A 94 12.06 -14.43 14.20
C ALA A 94 13.26 -13.64 14.76
N PRO A 95 13.48 -13.51 16.09
CA PRO A 95 14.63 -12.76 16.62
C PRO A 95 15.99 -13.34 16.17
N GLY A 96 16.07 -14.66 15.96
CA GLY A 96 17.30 -15.34 15.55
C GLY A 96 17.64 -15.16 14.07
N GLY A 97 16.61 -14.99 13.21
CA GLY A 97 16.77 -14.91 11.75
C GLY A 97 16.64 -13.51 11.15
N ILE A 98 16.07 -12.53 11.87
CA ILE A 98 15.68 -11.25 11.26
C ILE A 98 16.86 -10.46 10.66
N ASP A 99 18.01 -10.43 11.34
CA ASP A 99 19.16 -9.66 10.87
C ASP A 99 19.73 -10.26 9.55
N ASP A 100 19.72 -11.59 9.43
CA ASP A 100 20.13 -12.27 8.21
C ASP A 100 19.10 -12.09 7.08
N ALA A 101 17.80 -12.13 7.40
CA ALA A 101 16.75 -11.84 6.43
C ALA A 101 16.89 -10.43 5.84
N VAL A 102 17.13 -9.42 6.69
CA VAL A 102 17.42 -8.05 6.24
C VAL A 102 18.70 -8.01 5.40
N ALA A 103 19.73 -8.76 5.77
CA ALA A 103 20.98 -8.84 5.00
C ALA A 103 20.78 -9.48 3.61
N VAL A 104 19.95 -10.53 3.48
CA VAL A 104 19.55 -11.11 2.18
C VAL A 104 18.84 -10.06 1.34
N LEU A 105 17.86 -9.37 1.92
CA LEU A 105 17.06 -8.38 1.19
C LEU A 105 17.87 -7.16 0.74
N ARG A 106 18.98 -6.86 1.42
CA ARG A 106 19.92 -5.78 1.09
C ARG A 106 21.19 -6.25 0.38
N ASP A 107 21.26 -7.50 -0.07
CA ASP A 107 22.47 -8.07 -0.66
C ASP A 107 22.79 -7.46 -2.03
N ARG A 108 23.72 -6.49 -2.03
CA ARG A 108 24.17 -5.78 -3.24
C ARG A 108 24.92 -6.64 -4.24
N SER A 109 25.47 -7.79 -3.82
CA SER A 109 26.08 -8.74 -4.77
C SER A 109 25.01 -9.38 -5.66
N GLY A 110 23.77 -9.45 -5.16
CA GLY A 110 22.64 -10.12 -5.78
C GLY A 110 22.69 -11.65 -5.65
N GLU A 111 23.73 -12.23 -5.05
CA GLU A 111 23.91 -13.69 -4.96
C GLU A 111 22.82 -14.35 -4.08
N ARG A 112 22.46 -13.72 -2.97
CA ARG A 112 21.45 -14.20 -2.01
C ARG A 112 20.06 -13.68 -2.35
N PHE A 113 19.94 -12.41 -2.74
CA PHE A 113 18.66 -11.79 -3.09
C PHE A 113 17.99 -12.48 -4.29
N PHE A 114 18.78 -12.84 -5.30
CA PHE A 114 18.28 -13.51 -6.51
C PHE A 114 18.31 -15.04 -6.44
N ASP A 115 18.65 -15.61 -5.28
CA ASP A 115 18.52 -17.05 -5.00
C ASP A 115 17.11 -17.32 -4.41
N PRO A 116 16.22 -18.01 -5.14
CA PRO A 116 14.81 -18.14 -4.71
C PRO A 116 14.64 -18.73 -3.30
N PRO A 117 15.34 -19.81 -2.89
CA PRO A 117 15.21 -20.36 -1.54
C PRO A 117 15.64 -19.38 -0.44
N GLN A 118 16.75 -18.66 -0.62
CA GLN A 118 17.19 -17.65 0.35
C GLN A 118 16.24 -16.45 0.41
N TYR A 119 15.77 -15.99 -0.73
CA TYR A 119 14.77 -14.92 -0.80
C TYR A 119 13.47 -15.33 -0.08
N GLU A 120 12.95 -16.54 -0.33
CA GLU A 120 11.76 -17.08 0.34
C GLU A 120 11.95 -17.19 1.86
N ALA A 121 13.12 -17.65 2.31
CA ALA A 121 13.41 -17.75 3.74
C ALA A 121 13.49 -16.37 4.41
N ALA A 122 14.05 -15.37 3.71
CA ALA A 122 14.12 -14.00 4.21
C ALA A 122 12.73 -13.39 4.35
N ILE A 123 11.89 -13.44 3.31
CA ILE A 123 10.52 -12.88 3.38
C ILE A 123 9.67 -13.61 4.43
N ALA A 124 9.79 -14.93 4.58
CA ALA A 124 9.03 -15.70 5.57
C ALA A 124 9.41 -15.27 6.99
N THR A 125 10.69 -14.94 7.20
CA THR A 125 11.21 -14.39 8.45
C THR A 125 10.68 -12.98 8.71
N MET A 126 10.61 -12.12 7.69
CA MET A 126 10.02 -10.78 7.80
C MET A 126 8.53 -10.85 8.17
N GLU A 127 7.76 -11.73 7.52
CA GLU A 127 6.34 -11.94 7.82
C GLU A 127 6.14 -12.53 9.23
N SER A 128 7.02 -13.44 9.66
CA SER A 128 7.06 -13.97 11.03
C SER A 128 7.30 -12.87 12.06
N ALA A 129 8.25 -11.97 11.80
CA ALA A 129 8.52 -10.83 12.66
C ALA A 129 7.31 -9.88 12.76
N LEU A 130 6.62 -9.60 11.65
CA LEU A 130 5.40 -8.76 11.66
C LEU A 130 4.23 -9.41 12.42
N ARG A 131 4.05 -10.73 12.33
CA ARG A 131 3.08 -11.47 13.15
C ARG A 131 3.43 -11.39 14.63
N LEU A 132 4.71 -11.53 14.98
CA LEU A 132 5.20 -11.34 16.34
C LEU A 132 4.89 -9.93 16.87
N VAL A 133 5.19 -8.89 16.08
CA VAL A 133 4.87 -7.50 16.44
C VAL A 133 3.36 -7.34 16.65
N SER A 134 2.54 -7.79 15.70
CA SER A 134 1.08 -7.72 15.79
C SER A 134 0.56 -8.39 17.08
N ALA A 135 1.04 -9.60 17.39
CA ALA A 135 0.65 -10.31 18.60
C ALA A 135 1.12 -9.62 19.89
N ALA A 136 2.33 -9.05 19.91
CA ALA A 136 2.86 -8.30 21.05
C ALA A 136 1.97 -7.09 21.40
N TYR A 137 1.34 -6.48 20.39
CA TYR A 137 0.42 -5.34 20.49
C TYR A 137 -1.05 -5.72 20.24
N ALA A 138 -1.41 -7.02 20.29
CA ALA A 138 -2.77 -7.49 20.03
C ALA A 138 -3.81 -6.69 20.84
N PRO A 139 -4.92 -6.21 20.23
CA PRO A 139 -5.49 -6.69 18.96
C PRO A 139 -4.99 -5.96 17.68
N LEU A 140 -3.84 -5.29 17.72
CA LEU A 140 -3.22 -4.73 16.51
C LEU A 140 -2.92 -5.80 15.46
N SER A 141 -3.30 -5.52 14.22
CA SER A 141 -2.79 -6.18 13.01
C SER A 141 -1.95 -5.17 12.25
N LEU A 142 -0.64 -5.44 12.15
CA LEU A 142 0.34 -4.60 11.47
C LEU A 142 1.06 -5.39 10.37
N ASP A 143 1.05 -4.84 9.17
CA ASP A 143 1.92 -5.23 8.07
C ASP A 143 2.44 -3.97 7.35
N PHE A 144 3.16 -4.11 6.23
CA PHE A 144 3.72 -2.99 5.46
C PHE A 144 2.66 -2.12 4.74
N THR A 145 1.38 -2.47 4.80
CA THR A 145 0.30 -1.77 4.10
C THR A 145 -0.83 -1.36 5.04
N ALA A 146 -0.93 -1.97 6.21
CA ALA A 146 -2.05 -1.81 7.11
C ALA A 146 -1.62 -1.68 8.57
N TYR A 147 -2.22 -0.69 9.23
CA TYR A 147 -2.27 -0.57 10.68
C TYR A 147 -3.74 -0.66 11.08
N ARG A 148 -4.17 -1.80 11.64
CA ARG A 148 -5.58 -2.06 11.95
C ARG A 148 -5.75 -2.48 13.40
N THR A 149 -6.66 -1.80 14.08
CA THR A 149 -7.20 -2.22 15.38
C THR A 149 -8.72 -2.32 15.22
N PRO A 150 -9.45 -2.95 16.16
CA PRO A 150 -10.90 -3.06 16.05
C PRO A 150 -11.62 -1.72 15.88
N PHE A 151 -11.06 -0.61 16.38
CA PHE A 151 -11.70 0.71 16.35
C PHE A 151 -10.84 1.77 15.62
N SER A 152 -9.86 1.33 14.82
CA SER A 152 -8.93 2.23 14.15
C SER A 152 -9.68 3.23 13.30
N LEU A 153 -9.31 4.50 13.41
CA LEU A 153 -9.86 5.62 12.63
C LEU A 153 -11.37 5.89 12.83
N LEU A 154 -12.05 5.28 13.81
CA LEU A 154 -13.49 5.58 14.03
C LEU A 154 -13.71 6.99 14.58
N THR A 155 -12.92 7.41 15.57
CA THR A 155 -13.01 8.74 16.17
C THR A 155 -11.62 9.23 16.57
N ILE A 156 -11.47 10.53 16.77
CA ILE A 156 -10.19 11.10 17.24
C ILE A 156 -9.75 10.50 18.59
N ARG A 157 -10.70 10.13 19.45
CA ARG A 157 -10.42 9.50 20.75
C ARG A 157 -9.85 8.10 20.59
N GLU A 158 -10.37 7.32 19.63
CA GLU A 158 -9.86 5.98 19.35
C GLU A 158 -8.46 6.03 18.74
N ILE A 159 -8.20 7.03 17.89
CA ILE A 159 -6.86 7.28 17.36
C ILE A 159 -5.88 7.63 18.49
N GLU A 160 -6.25 8.53 19.41
CA GLU A 160 -5.43 8.88 20.58
C GLU A 160 -5.18 7.68 21.51
N GLU A 161 -6.18 6.80 21.69
CA GLU A 161 -6.04 5.57 22.47
C GLU A 161 -4.99 4.65 21.85
N ASP A 162 -5.09 4.41 20.54
CA ASP A 162 -4.17 3.52 19.82
C ASP A 162 -2.76 4.11 19.65
N ALA A 163 -2.56 5.41 19.89
CA ALA A 163 -1.25 6.08 19.86
C ALA A 163 -0.45 5.95 21.18
N ARG A 164 -1.02 5.29 22.20
CA ARG A 164 -0.34 5.11 23.49
C ARG A 164 0.84 4.13 23.39
N PRO A 165 1.90 4.28 24.21
CA PRO A 165 3.10 3.44 24.13
C PRO A 165 2.83 1.93 24.19
N GLU A 166 1.83 1.53 24.97
CA GLU A 166 1.45 0.14 25.13
C GLU A 166 0.63 -0.42 23.94
N ARG A 167 0.19 0.43 23.00
CA ARG A 167 -0.64 0.05 21.83
C ARG A 167 0.02 0.33 20.48
N ASP A 168 0.97 1.26 20.43
CA ASP A 168 1.67 1.65 19.21
C ASP A 168 3.12 1.11 19.19
N PRO A 169 3.47 0.21 18.25
CA PRO A 169 4.83 -0.29 18.09
C PRO A 169 5.84 0.77 17.60
N PHE A 170 5.38 1.90 17.08
CA PHE A 170 6.24 2.98 16.59
C PHE A 170 6.52 4.07 17.64
N HIS A 171 5.93 3.97 18.83
CA HIS A 171 6.00 5.01 19.86
C HIS A 171 7.42 5.42 20.24
N GLU A 172 8.31 4.44 20.49
CA GLU A 172 9.70 4.71 20.87
C GLU A 172 10.46 5.43 19.75
N TYR A 173 10.30 4.97 18.51
CA TYR A 173 10.89 5.63 17.34
C TYR A 173 10.36 7.05 17.15
N PHE A 174 9.06 7.29 17.33
CA PHE A 174 8.49 8.65 17.24
C PHE A 174 9.04 9.57 18.33
N GLN A 175 9.32 9.05 19.53
CA GLN A 175 9.95 9.82 20.60
C GLN A 175 11.39 10.21 20.24
N GLU A 176 12.17 9.27 19.70
CA GLU A 176 13.52 9.52 19.19
C GLU A 176 13.49 10.55 18.04
N LEU A 177 12.53 10.44 17.12
CA LEU A 177 12.34 11.38 16.02
C LEU A 177 12.01 12.79 16.53
N CYS A 178 11.13 12.92 17.53
CA CYS A 178 10.86 14.21 18.18
C CYS A 178 12.12 14.83 18.80
N ALA A 179 12.98 14.02 19.43
CA ALA A 179 14.25 14.50 19.96
C ALA A 179 15.18 15.00 18.83
N ARG A 180 15.24 14.30 17.70
CA ARG A 180 16.01 14.73 16.51
C ARG A 180 15.46 16.02 15.89
N LEU A 181 14.14 16.16 15.81
CA LEU A 181 13.46 17.39 15.35
C LEU A 181 13.81 18.59 16.24
N ALA A 182 13.79 18.40 17.56
CA ALA A 182 14.19 19.43 18.53
C ALA A 182 15.67 19.84 18.38
N ALA A 183 16.57 18.85 18.30
CA ALA A 183 18.01 19.09 18.16
C ALA A 183 18.35 19.87 16.88
N LYS A 184 17.61 19.63 15.79
CA LYS A 184 17.76 20.35 14.52
C LYS A 184 17.02 21.70 14.47
N ARG A 185 16.29 22.08 15.52
CA ARG A 185 15.50 23.32 15.61
C ARG A 185 14.54 23.48 14.42
N VAL A 186 13.83 22.41 14.09
CA VAL A 186 12.81 22.43 13.04
C VAL A 186 11.68 23.38 13.46
N GLY A 187 11.24 24.28 12.57
CA GLY A 187 10.13 25.21 12.83
C GLY A 187 8.80 24.73 12.25
N LEU A 188 8.83 23.87 11.23
CA LEU A 188 7.65 23.29 10.60
C LEU A 188 7.87 21.82 10.25
N VAL A 189 6.88 20.99 10.57
CA VAL A 189 6.78 19.58 10.16
C VAL A 189 5.61 19.41 9.19
N GLY A 190 5.88 18.86 8.02
CA GLY A 190 4.87 18.42 7.06
C GLY A 190 4.81 16.90 7.01
N LEU A 191 3.65 16.31 7.31
CA LEU A 191 3.41 14.87 7.18
C LEU A 191 2.77 14.56 5.83
N SER A 192 3.43 13.72 5.01
CA SER A 192 2.91 13.28 3.72
C SER A 192 2.27 11.91 3.83
N VAL A 193 0.95 11.85 3.83
CA VAL A 193 0.15 10.65 4.05
C VAL A 193 -0.52 10.24 2.74
N ALA A 194 0.04 9.22 2.09
CA ALA A 194 -0.38 8.77 0.78
C ALA A 194 -1.42 7.66 0.84
N PHE A 195 -1.29 6.75 1.80
CA PHE A 195 -2.09 5.53 1.91
C PHE A 195 -2.91 5.47 3.21
N PRO A 196 -4.06 4.78 3.22
CA PRO A 196 -4.89 4.64 4.43
C PRO A 196 -4.15 4.06 5.64
N GLY A 197 -3.24 3.09 5.43
CA GLY A 197 -2.44 2.49 6.51
C GLY A 197 -1.53 3.47 7.25
N GLN A 198 -1.24 4.62 6.65
CA GLN A 198 -0.40 5.66 7.25
C GLN A 198 -1.18 6.64 8.15
N VAL A 199 -2.51 6.67 8.06
CA VAL A 199 -3.31 7.69 8.73
C VAL A 199 -3.17 7.58 10.25
N GLN A 200 -3.34 6.38 10.82
CA GLN A 200 -3.24 6.19 12.27
C GLN A 200 -1.85 6.56 12.83
N PRO A 201 -0.72 6.09 12.29
CA PRO A 201 0.59 6.49 12.80
C PRO A 201 0.94 7.97 12.53
N ALA A 202 0.43 8.57 11.45
CA ALA A 202 0.60 10.00 11.19
C ALA A 202 -0.05 10.86 12.29
N TYR A 203 -1.26 10.49 12.73
CA TYR A 203 -1.91 11.13 13.87
C TYR A 203 -1.14 10.91 15.17
N ALA A 204 -0.68 9.68 15.44
CA ALA A 204 0.13 9.36 16.62
C ALA A 204 1.38 10.23 16.72
N LEU A 205 2.12 10.36 15.62
CA LEU A 205 3.29 11.24 15.51
C LEU A 205 2.90 12.72 15.71
N ALA A 206 1.80 13.17 15.10
CA ALA A 206 1.34 14.56 15.23
C ALA A 206 0.96 14.91 16.69
N PHE A 207 0.23 14.05 17.39
CA PHE A 207 -0.05 14.23 18.82
C PHE A 207 1.22 14.34 19.65
N MET A 208 2.21 13.48 19.35
CA MET A 208 3.48 13.49 20.05
C MET A 208 4.27 14.78 19.79
N ILE A 209 4.34 15.24 18.54
CA ILE A 209 4.99 16.52 18.18
C ILE A 209 4.29 17.68 18.89
N ARG A 210 2.94 17.74 18.87
CA ARG A 210 2.19 18.81 19.56
C ARG A 210 2.47 18.85 21.06
N ARG A 211 2.67 17.69 21.69
CA ARG A 211 2.98 17.57 23.12
C ARG A 211 4.43 17.94 23.44
N LEU A 212 5.39 17.43 22.67
CA LEU A 212 6.82 17.57 22.98
C LEU A 212 7.45 18.83 22.39
N LEU A 213 6.90 19.34 21.30
CA LEU A 213 7.43 20.46 20.51
C LEU A 213 6.32 21.49 20.21
N PRO A 214 5.73 22.14 21.24
CA PRO A 214 4.55 23.00 21.07
C PRO A 214 4.78 24.21 20.15
N GLY A 215 6.03 24.64 19.96
CA GLY A 215 6.41 25.74 19.05
C GLY A 215 6.59 25.34 17.58
N VAL A 216 6.46 24.05 17.25
CA VAL A 216 6.59 23.57 15.86
C VAL A 216 5.23 23.61 15.17
N HIS A 217 5.18 24.24 13.99
CA HIS A 217 4.01 24.16 13.13
C HIS A 217 3.89 22.75 12.56
N VAL A 218 2.69 22.17 12.63
CA VAL A 218 2.43 20.80 12.16
C VAL A 218 1.35 20.87 11.09
N THR A 219 1.70 20.45 9.88
CA THR A 219 0.79 20.34 8.75
C THR A 219 0.76 18.91 8.22
N VAL A 220 -0.34 18.54 7.58
CA VAL A 220 -0.54 17.23 6.96
C VAL A 220 -1.06 17.40 5.53
N GLY A 221 -0.69 16.51 4.63
CA GLY A 221 -1.23 16.46 3.29
C GLY A 221 -1.06 15.09 2.64
N GLY A 222 -1.32 15.01 1.35
CA GLY A 222 -1.21 13.78 0.57
C GLY A 222 -2.56 13.16 0.19
N PRO A 223 -2.58 12.19 -0.73
CA PRO A 223 -3.80 11.59 -1.28
C PRO A 223 -4.79 11.06 -0.25
N ALA A 224 -4.35 10.24 0.71
CA ALA A 224 -5.26 9.67 1.71
C ALA A 224 -5.92 10.77 2.56
N MET A 225 -5.15 11.76 2.99
CA MET A 225 -5.67 12.87 3.79
C MET A 225 -6.57 13.81 2.99
N THR A 226 -6.24 14.06 1.72
CA THR A 226 -7.11 14.81 0.81
C THR A 226 -8.47 14.12 0.70
N GLN A 227 -8.48 12.81 0.46
CA GLN A 227 -9.71 12.04 0.29
C GLN A 227 -10.57 11.98 1.55
N ILE A 228 -9.97 11.79 2.72
CA ILE A 228 -10.68 11.80 4.01
C ILE A 228 -11.26 13.19 4.25
N LEU A 229 -10.43 14.24 4.23
CA LEU A 229 -10.84 15.58 4.65
C LEU A 229 -11.86 16.22 3.70
N LEU A 230 -11.82 15.92 2.39
CA LEU A 230 -12.82 16.40 1.43
C LEU A 230 -14.25 15.95 1.76
N ARG A 231 -14.42 14.87 2.54
CA ARG A 231 -15.72 14.29 2.88
C ARG A 231 -16.25 14.81 4.23
N LEU A 232 -15.37 15.34 5.08
CA LEU A 232 -15.74 15.77 6.44
C LEU A 232 -16.25 17.20 6.45
N ARG A 233 -17.25 17.49 7.30
CA ARG A 233 -17.82 18.82 7.50
C ARG A 233 -18.07 19.08 8.98
N GLY A 234 -18.24 20.35 9.34
CA GLY A 234 -18.63 20.76 10.70
C GLY A 234 -17.72 20.21 11.80
N THR A 235 -18.31 19.65 12.84
CA THR A 235 -17.60 19.15 14.02
C THR A 235 -16.65 18.00 13.72
N PHE A 236 -16.95 17.12 12.76
CA PHE A 236 -16.08 16.02 12.37
C PHE A 236 -14.79 16.52 11.71
N LEU A 237 -14.89 17.53 10.84
CA LEU A 237 -13.71 18.16 10.24
C LEU A 237 -12.84 18.82 11.32
N THR A 238 -13.44 19.58 12.24
CA THR A 238 -12.71 20.22 13.34
C THR A 238 -12.00 19.19 14.22
N ARG A 239 -12.64 18.05 14.52
CA ARG A 239 -12.03 16.95 15.30
C ARG A 239 -10.90 16.27 14.54
N ALA A 240 -11.09 15.99 13.25
CA ALA A 240 -10.06 15.38 12.40
C ALA A 240 -8.81 16.26 12.30
N LEU A 241 -8.95 17.59 12.30
CA LEU A 241 -7.82 18.51 12.25
C LEU A 241 -7.12 18.73 13.61
N LYS A 242 -7.68 18.25 14.73
CA LYS A 242 -7.20 18.54 16.09
C LYS A 242 -5.67 18.43 16.31
N PRO A 243 -4.95 17.39 15.83
CA PRO A 243 -3.50 17.30 16.03
C PRO A 243 -2.67 18.14 15.07
N PHE A 244 -3.30 18.75 14.07
CA PHE A 244 -2.65 19.54 13.03
C PHE A 244 -3.03 21.01 13.19
N HIS A 245 -2.08 21.91 12.89
CA HIS A 245 -2.43 23.32 12.76
C HIS A 245 -3.16 23.56 11.45
N SER A 246 -2.67 22.93 10.38
CA SER A 246 -3.23 23.06 9.02
C SER A 246 -3.20 21.73 8.28
N ALA A 247 -3.99 21.62 7.22
CA ALA A 247 -3.93 20.50 6.28
C ALA A 247 -3.95 21.02 4.84
N VAL A 248 -3.03 20.55 4.01
CA VAL A 248 -2.96 20.88 2.59
C VAL A 248 -3.70 19.81 1.80
N LEU A 249 -4.78 20.21 1.13
CA LEU A 249 -5.50 19.35 0.19
C LEU A 249 -4.91 19.49 -1.22
N PHE A 250 -5.04 18.45 -2.04
CA PHE A 250 -4.56 18.45 -3.43
C PHE A 250 -3.03 18.57 -3.55
N GLU A 251 -2.53 19.16 -4.64
CA GLU A 251 -1.09 19.26 -4.92
C GLU A 251 -0.44 20.31 -4.03
N GLY A 252 0.57 19.90 -3.27
CA GLY A 252 1.11 20.69 -2.16
C GLY A 252 2.30 21.57 -2.51
N GLU A 253 2.85 21.51 -3.71
CA GLU A 253 4.11 22.16 -4.10
C GLU A 253 4.11 23.67 -3.82
N SER A 254 3.11 24.40 -4.32
CA SER A 254 2.98 25.84 -4.11
C SER A 254 2.39 26.18 -2.73
N ALA A 255 1.36 25.45 -2.30
CA ALA A 255 0.69 25.70 -1.02
C ALA A 255 1.63 25.50 0.18
N LEU A 256 2.50 24.49 0.14
CA LEU A 256 3.48 24.26 1.18
C LEU A 256 4.56 25.34 1.19
N LEU A 257 4.98 25.85 0.03
CA LEU A 257 5.92 26.97 -0.06
C LEU A 257 5.32 28.23 0.58
N GLU A 258 4.07 28.56 0.26
CA GLU A 258 3.40 29.72 0.87
C GLU A 258 3.14 29.53 2.36
N LEU A 259 2.82 28.31 2.79
CA LEU A 259 2.69 27.95 4.19
C LEU A 259 4.00 28.18 4.95
N VAL A 260 5.13 27.73 4.40
CA VAL A 260 6.46 27.95 4.99
C VAL A 260 6.74 29.43 5.14
N ARG A 261 6.51 30.22 4.08
CA ARG A 261 6.73 31.68 4.09
C ARG A 261 5.83 32.38 5.12
N ALA A 262 4.57 31.96 5.25
CA ALA A 262 3.65 32.49 6.26
C ALA A 262 4.18 32.27 7.68
N VAL A 263 4.60 31.05 8.00
CA VAL A 263 5.16 30.73 9.32
C VAL A 263 6.47 31.51 9.57
N GLU A 264 7.32 31.69 8.55
CA GLU A 264 8.53 32.53 8.67
C GLU A 264 8.23 34.00 8.95
N ARG A 265 7.10 34.52 8.47
CA ARG A 265 6.61 35.88 8.79
C ARG A 265 5.96 35.98 10.18
N GLY A 266 5.89 34.87 10.93
CA GLY A 266 5.24 34.82 12.24
C GLY A 266 3.71 34.68 12.17
N GLU A 267 3.17 34.33 11.00
CA GLU A 267 1.74 34.02 10.86
C GLU A 267 1.43 32.64 11.45
N SER A 268 0.17 32.41 11.81
CA SER A 268 -0.33 31.13 12.34
C SER A 268 -1.39 30.54 11.41
N PRO A 269 -1.01 30.07 10.20
CA PRO A 269 -1.94 29.49 9.24
C PRO A 269 -2.65 28.29 9.87
N ALA A 270 -3.97 28.21 9.72
CA ALA A 270 -4.77 27.17 10.37
C ALA A 270 -5.89 26.63 9.47
N GLY A 271 -6.30 25.39 9.73
CA GLY A 271 -7.40 24.75 9.01
C GLY A 271 -7.00 24.19 7.65
N ILE A 272 -7.96 24.11 6.74
CA ILE A 272 -7.76 23.59 5.39
C ILE A 272 -7.09 24.66 4.52
N ILE A 273 -6.01 24.28 3.85
CA ILE A 273 -5.32 25.06 2.83
C ILE A 273 -5.50 24.34 1.50
N GLU A 274 -6.07 25.03 0.51
CA GLU A 274 -6.22 24.47 -0.81
C GLU A 274 -4.90 24.53 -1.59
N GLY A 275 -4.38 23.36 -1.93
CA GLY A 275 -3.32 23.20 -2.92
C GLY A 275 -3.81 23.38 -4.35
N ALA A 276 -2.88 23.30 -5.29
CA ALA A 276 -3.23 23.38 -6.70
C ALA A 276 -4.01 22.12 -7.12
N LYS A 277 -5.09 22.30 -7.90
CA LYS A 277 -5.76 21.18 -8.59
C LYS A 277 -5.08 20.86 -9.92
N THR A 278 -4.36 21.84 -10.48
CA THR A 278 -3.63 21.73 -11.75
C THR A 278 -2.33 22.52 -11.70
N THR A 279 -1.25 21.89 -11.24
CA THR A 279 0.12 22.38 -11.41
C THR A 279 0.63 22.15 -12.83
N ASP A 280 1.37 23.12 -13.37
CA ASP A 280 2.16 22.93 -14.59
C ASP A 280 3.39 22.07 -14.27
N LEU A 281 3.41 20.84 -14.80
CA LEU A 281 4.50 19.90 -14.53
C LEU A 281 5.82 20.31 -15.19
N GLY A 282 5.77 21.14 -16.25
CA GLY A 282 6.97 21.68 -16.90
C GLY A 282 7.72 22.68 -16.04
N ALA A 283 7.03 23.34 -15.11
CA ALA A 283 7.62 24.30 -14.17
C ALA A 283 8.22 23.63 -12.92
N LEU A 284 7.94 22.34 -12.68
CA LEU A 284 8.41 21.63 -11.49
C LEU A 284 9.82 21.06 -11.70
N PRO A 285 10.73 21.21 -10.72
CA PRO A 285 12.06 20.63 -10.80
C PRO A 285 12.01 19.08 -10.73
N ALA A 286 13.15 18.45 -10.96
CA ALA A 286 13.32 17.03 -10.67
C ALA A 286 13.08 16.74 -9.18
N PRO A 287 12.52 15.57 -8.82
CA PRO A 287 12.46 15.13 -7.43
C PRO A 287 13.86 15.05 -6.81
N ASP A 288 14.01 15.43 -5.54
CA ASP A 288 15.29 15.43 -4.84
C ASP A 288 15.31 14.40 -3.70
N PHE A 289 15.99 13.28 -3.94
CA PHE A 289 16.15 12.20 -2.96
C PHE A 289 17.28 12.46 -1.96
N ALA A 290 18.00 13.59 -2.06
CA ALA A 290 19.14 13.87 -1.18
C ALA A 290 18.69 14.06 0.27
N GLY A 291 19.25 13.25 1.16
CA GLY A 291 18.93 13.20 2.59
C GLY A 291 18.05 12.02 2.99
N LEU A 292 17.47 11.28 2.02
CA LEU A 292 16.78 10.02 2.29
C LEU A 292 17.79 8.86 2.43
N PRO A 293 17.53 7.88 3.31
CA PRO A 293 18.45 6.75 3.55
C PRO A 293 18.25 5.64 2.52
N LEU A 294 18.65 5.86 1.25
CA LEU A 294 18.40 4.93 0.14
C LEU A 294 18.96 3.51 0.38
N GLU A 295 20.05 3.41 1.13
CA GLU A 295 20.68 2.17 1.57
C GLU A 295 19.95 1.44 2.71
N GLN A 296 18.97 2.05 3.36
CA GLN A 296 18.15 1.41 4.40
C GLN A 296 16.88 0.76 3.86
N TYR A 297 16.49 0.95 2.60
CA TYR A 297 15.35 0.18 2.06
C TYR A 297 15.67 -1.32 2.06
N PHE A 298 14.66 -2.17 2.23
CA PHE A 298 14.82 -3.63 2.23
C PHE A 298 14.95 -4.17 0.80
N SER A 299 15.87 -3.60 0.03
CA SER A 299 16.14 -3.91 -1.38
C SER A 299 17.65 -3.83 -1.63
N PRO A 300 18.22 -4.65 -2.55
CA PRO A 300 19.66 -4.65 -2.81
C PRO A 300 20.11 -3.43 -3.62
N ALA A 301 19.19 -2.74 -4.28
CA ALA A 301 19.47 -1.57 -5.10
C ALA A 301 18.28 -0.61 -5.10
N PRO A 302 18.51 0.71 -5.29
CA PRO A 302 17.44 1.68 -5.36
C PRO A 302 16.61 1.51 -6.63
N VAL A 303 15.28 1.46 -6.46
CA VAL A 303 14.29 1.67 -7.52
C VAL A 303 13.61 3.00 -7.23
N LEU A 304 13.80 3.99 -8.10
CA LEU A 304 13.33 5.35 -7.82
C LEU A 304 11.98 5.64 -8.51
N PRO A 305 11.03 6.26 -7.82
CA PRO A 305 9.80 6.69 -8.45
C PRO A 305 9.99 7.98 -9.27
N TYR A 306 9.17 8.17 -10.30
CA TYR A 306 9.12 9.40 -11.09
C TYR A 306 7.70 9.64 -11.65
N ASP A 307 7.27 10.89 -11.83
CA ASP A 307 5.94 11.24 -12.39
C ASP A 307 6.07 11.94 -13.76
N PRO A 308 6.12 11.22 -14.90
CA PRO A 308 6.12 11.88 -16.20
C PRO A 308 4.77 12.53 -16.51
N THR A 309 3.69 12.04 -15.88
CA THR A 309 2.33 12.58 -16.04
C THR A 309 1.58 12.59 -14.70
N ARG A 310 0.49 13.34 -14.64
CA ARG A 310 -0.49 13.30 -13.53
C ARG A 310 -1.90 13.31 -14.08
N GLY A 311 -2.83 12.63 -13.40
CA GLY A 311 -4.21 12.47 -13.85
C GLY A 311 -4.34 11.42 -14.96
N CYS A 312 -5.55 11.26 -15.48
CA CYS A 312 -5.85 10.24 -16.49
C CYS A 312 -6.53 10.85 -17.73
N TYR A 313 -5.99 10.60 -18.91
CA TYR A 313 -6.54 11.13 -20.18
C TYR A 313 -7.88 10.47 -20.57
N TRP A 314 -8.15 9.26 -20.08
CA TRP A 314 -9.44 8.59 -20.30
C TRP A 314 -10.54 9.19 -19.43
N GLY A 315 -10.30 9.30 -18.12
CA GLY A 315 -11.14 10.05 -17.16
C GLY A 315 -12.61 9.64 -17.03
N LYS A 316 -13.06 8.55 -17.67
CA LYS A 316 -14.49 8.18 -17.77
C LYS A 316 -14.89 6.92 -17.00
N CYS A 317 -13.92 6.14 -16.52
CA CYS A 317 -14.18 4.88 -15.81
C CYS A 317 -15.13 5.10 -14.63
N ALA A 318 -16.19 4.30 -14.54
CA ALA A 318 -17.25 4.49 -13.55
C ALA A 318 -16.78 4.28 -12.11
N PHE A 319 -15.80 3.40 -11.91
CA PHE A 319 -15.27 2.98 -10.61
C PHE A 319 -14.12 3.86 -10.09
N CYS A 320 -13.52 4.72 -10.93
CA CYS A 320 -12.31 5.43 -10.56
C CYS A 320 -12.60 6.64 -9.66
N HIS A 321 -11.81 6.76 -8.59
CA HIS A 321 -11.66 7.99 -7.81
C HIS A 321 -10.18 8.17 -7.45
N TYR A 322 -9.42 8.87 -8.29
CA TYR A 322 -7.96 8.91 -8.19
C TYR A 322 -7.37 10.26 -8.63
N GLY A 323 -6.11 10.54 -8.28
CA GLY A 323 -5.36 11.70 -8.79
C GLY A 323 -5.52 13.03 -8.03
N LEU A 324 -5.98 13.00 -6.77
CA LEU A 324 -6.32 14.23 -6.01
C LEU A 324 -7.49 15.00 -6.66
N ALA A 325 -8.57 14.29 -7.00
CA ALA A 325 -9.80 14.88 -7.49
C ALA A 325 -10.95 14.74 -6.47
N GLU A 326 -11.91 15.65 -6.54
CA GLU A 326 -13.16 15.57 -5.78
C GLU A 326 -14.03 14.39 -6.23
N CYS A 327 -14.18 14.24 -7.55
CA CYS A 327 -14.87 13.13 -8.20
C CYS A 327 -14.08 12.63 -9.41
N GLY A 328 -14.19 11.35 -9.73
CA GLY A 328 -13.56 10.75 -10.90
C GLY A 328 -12.03 10.79 -10.86
N ALA A 329 -11.40 11.02 -12.01
CA ALA A 329 -9.95 11.15 -12.13
C ALA A 329 -9.53 12.61 -12.34
N ALA A 330 -8.35 12.95 -11.84
CA ALA A 330 -7.79 14.27 -12.05
C ALA A 330 -7.42 14.55 -13.52
N ARG A 331 -7.33 15.84 -13.85
CA ARG A 331 -7.02 16.29 -15.21
C ARG A 331 -5.62 15.83 -15.63
N TYR A 332 -5.58 15.20 -16.80
CA TYR A 332 -4.34 14.74 -17.42
C TYR A 332 -3.41 15.88 -17.81
N ARG A 333 -2.16 15.77 -17.38
CA ARG A 333 -1.06 16.71 -17.63
C ARG A 333 0.23 15.91 -17.80
N GLU A 334 1.13 16.45 -18.61
CA GLU A 334 2.39 15.79 -18.95
C GLU A 334 3.55 16.75 -18.69
N ARG A 335 4.70 16.20 -18.28
CA ARG A 335 5.97 16.90 -18.41
C ARG A 335 6.40 16.91 -19.87
N PRO A 336 7.11 17.96 -20.35
CA PRO A 336 7.88 17.86 -21.58
C PRO A 336 8.79 16.62 -21.55
N VAL A 337 8.75 15.80 -22.60
CA VAL A 337 9.43 14.49 -22.59
C VAL A 337 10.96 14.63 -22.55
N GLU A 338 11.50 15.71 -23.11
CA GLU A 338 12.91 16.05 -23.09
C GLU A 338 13.35 16.41 -21.66
N GLN A 339 12.52 17.19 -20.94
CA GLN A 339 12.74 17.48 -19.52
C GLN A 339 12.66 16.20 -18.69
N ALA A 340 11.68 15.34 -18.96
CA ALA A 340 11.53 14.09 -18.22
C ALA A 340 12.71 13.14 -18.42
N ALA A 341 13.19 12.98 -19.65
CA ALA A 341 14.39 12.21 -19.97
C ALA A 341 15.62 12.77 -19.26
N GLU A 342 15.79 14.10 -19.22
CA GLU A 342 16.89 14.74 -18.51
C GLU A 342 16.81 14.55 -17.00
N HIS A 343 15.63 14.66 -16.39
CA HIS A 343 15.43 14.36 -14.97
C HIS A 343 15.85 12.92 -14.65
N ILE A 344 15.38 11.95 -15.44
CA ILE A 344 15.70 10.53 -15.25
C ILE A 344 17.20 10.28 -15.38
N ARG A 345 17.86 10.88 -16.38
CA ARG A 345 19.31 10.79 -16.56
C ARG A 345 20.06 11.35 -15.34
N LEU A 346 19.72 12.56 -14.88
CA LEU A 346 20.35 13.18 -13.72
C LEU A 346 20.13 12.37 -12.44
N LEU A 347 18.94 11.81 -12.24
CA LEU A 347 18.63 10.93 -11.11
C LEU A 347 19.44 9.63 -11.16
N ALA A 348 19.55 9.03 -12.34
CA ALA A 348 20.34 7.82 -12.55
C ALA A 348 21.83 8.07 -12.23
N ASP A 349 22.40 9.17 -12.74
CA ASP A 349 23.79 9.54 -12.51
C ASP A 349 24.06 9.87 -11.03
N ARG A 350 23.16 10.62 -10.39
CA ARG A 350 23.36 11.11 -9.01
C ARG A 350 23.20 10.02 -7.96
N TYR A 351 22.27 9.10 -8.15
CA TYR A 351 21.91 8.09 -7.14
C TYR A 351 22.31 6.66 -7.54
N GLY A 352 22.98 6.48 -8.69
CA GLY A 352 23.37 5.17 -9.20
C GLY A 352 22.17 4.26 -9.51
N CYS A 353 20.99 4.85 -9.74
CA CYS A 353 19.76 4.12 -9.99
C CYS A 353 19.62 3.78 -11.48
N ARG A 354 19.30 2.51 -11.78
CA ARG A 354 19.06 2.05 -13.16
C ARG A 354 17.61 1.68 -13.43
N LEU A 355 16.78 1.60 -12.40
CA LEU A 355 15.39 1.15 -12.49
C LEU A 355 14.45 2.20 -11.92
N PHE A 356 13.47 2.62 -12.73
CA PHE A 356 12.46 3.58 -12.33
C PHE A 356 11.07 2.96 -12.35
N HIS A 357 10.25 3.33 -11.36
CA HIS A 357 8.82 3.09 -11.42
C HIS A 357 8.10 4.41 -11.68
N PHE A 358 7.40 4.54 -12.80
CA PHE A 358 6.67 5.76 -13.10
C PHE A 358 5.33 5.75 -12.36
N SER A 359 5.28 6.48 -11.25
CA SER A 359 4.14 6.51 -10.33
C SER A 359 3.18 7.63 -10.73
N GLN A 360 2.10 7.26 -11.42
CA GLN A 360 1.11 8.15 -12.00
C GLN A 360 -0.23 7.41 -12.20
N ASP A 361 -1.32 8.14 -12.46
CA ASP A 361 -2.63 7.52 -12.67
C ASP A 361 -2.69 6.69 -13.97
N SER A 362 -2.15 7.22 -15.06
CA SER A 362 -2.09 6.51 -16.35
C SER A 362 -1.15 7.22 -17.33
N LEU A 363 -0.22 6.46 -17.93
CA LEU A 363 0.58 6.97 -19.05
C LEU A 363 -0.09 6.65 -20.38
N SER A 364 -0.20 7.64 -21.29
CA SER A 364 -0.75 7.40 -22.63
C SER A 364 0.30 6.71 -23.54
N PRO A 365 -0.09 5.83 -24.47
CA PRO A 365 0.84 5.20 -25.41
C PRO A 365 1.67 6.20 -26.23
N LYS A 366 1.04 7.31 -26.64
CA LYS A 366 1.71 8.39 -27.37
C LYS A 366 2.87 8.99 -26.56
N THR A 367 2.64 9.26 -25.28
CA THR A 367 3.63 9.90 -24.40
C THR A 367 4.68 8.92 -23.94
N ALA A 368 4.30 7.66 -23.66
CA ALA A 368 5.24 6.57 -23.41
C ALA A 368 6.23 6.40 -24.57
N ARG A 369 5.74 6.38 -25.81
CA ARG A 369 6.60 6.27 -27.01
C ARG A 369 7.57 7.44 -27.14
N ARG A 370 7.08 8.67 -27.02
CA ARG A 370 7.93 9.87 -27.10
C ARG A 370 8.99 9.92 -25.98
N LEU A 371 8.61 9.52 -24.76
CA LEU A 371 9.54 9.43 -23.65
C LEU A 371 10.59 8.33 -23.89
N ALA A 372 10.19 7.18 -24.42
CA ALA A 372 11.11 6.09 -24.78
C ALA A 372 12.15 6.55 -25.83
N GLU A 373 11.71 7.27 -26.87
CA GLU A 373 12.59 7.85 -27.89
C GLU A 373 13.56 8.89 -27.26
N ALA A 374 13.05 9.78 -26.39
CA ALA A 374 13.86 10.77 -25.69
C ALA A 374 14.89 10.14 -24.74
N LEU A 375 14.51 9.11 -23.98
CA LEU A 375 15.42 8.36 -23.11
C LEU A 375 16.50 7.64 -23.91
N LYS A 376 16.14 6.98 -25.01
CA LYS A 376 17.09 6.33 -25.91
C LYS A 376 18.12 7.34 -26.44
N SER A 377 17.67 8.54 -26.82
CA SER A 377 18.55 9.62 -27.29
C SER A 377 19.42 10.21 -26.18
N ALA A 378 18.88 10.40 -24.98
CA ALA A 378 19.59 11.03 -23.87
C ALA A 378 20.66 10.11 -23.26
N LEU A 379 20.41 8.80 -23.27
CA LEU A 379 21.24 7.81 -22.60
C LEU A 379 22.24 7.08 -23.52
N ASN A 380 22.12 7.25 -24.84
CA ASN A 380 23.02 6.69 -25.86
C ASN A 380 23.42 5.22 -25.59
N PRO A 381 22.45 4.29 -25.52
CA PRO A 381 22.73 2.89 -25.23
C PRO A 381 23.64 2.26 -26.30
N SER A 382 24.52 1.34 -25.88
CA SER A 382 25.34 0.57 -26.82
C SER A 382 24.44 -0.25 -27.78
N PRO A 383 24.77 -0.34 -29.08
CA PRO A 383 24.00 -1.15 -30.02
C PRO A 383 23.89 -2.61 -29.55
N GLY A 384 22.66 -3.12 -29.45
CA GLY A 384 22.38 -4.49 -28.97
C GLY A 384 22.57 -4.70 -27.47
N GLY A 385 22.96 -3.67 -26.71
CA GLY A 385 23.09 -3.70 -25.27
C GLY A 385 21.75 -3.41 -24.57
N LYS A 386 21.69 -3.79 -23.28
CA LYS A 386 20.57 -3.44 -22.41
C LYS A 386 20.53 -1.92 -22.20
N PRO A 387 19.35 -1.27 -22.25
CA PRO A 387 19.23 0.14 -21.93
C PRO A 387 19.81 0.44 -20.53
N PRO A 388 20.60 1.51 -20.37
CA PRO A 388 21.27 1.82 -19.09
C PRO A 388 20.27 2.19 -17.99
N VAL A 389 19.13 2.75 -18.38
CA VAL A 389 17.96 2.96 -17.53
C VAL A 389 16.80 2.15 -18.08
N ARG A 390 16.06 1.50 -17.19
CA ARG A 390 14.82 0.83 -17.51
C ARG A 390 13.71 1.27 -16.58
N TRP A 391 12.47 1.12 -17.02
CA TRP A 391 11.32 1.68 -16.32
C TRP A 391 10.08 0.83 -16.46
N ALA A 392 9.21 0.92 -15.47
CA ALA A 392 7.90 0.28 -15.47
C ALA A 392 6.81 1.28 -15.07
N THR A 393 5.56 1.03 -15.49
CA THR A 393 4.44 1.96 -15.25
C THR A 393 3.09 1.29 -15.42
N ASP A 394 2.05 2.00 -14.97
CA ASP A 394 0.66 1.67 -15.22
C ASP A 394 0.13 2.35 -16.49
N MET A 395 -0.62 1.61 -17.30
CA MET A 395 -1.21 2.08 -18.56
C MET A 395 -2.60 1.49 -18.81
N ARG A 396 -3.37 2.17 -19.64
CA ARG A 396 -4.58 1.60 -20.23
C ARG A 396 -4.18 0.77 -21.47
N PRO A 397 -4.76 -0.44 -21.68
CA PRO A 397 -4.58 -1.15 -22.94
C PRO A 397 -5.25 -0.36 -24.07
N GLU A 398 -4.56 -0.21 -25.20
CA GLU A 398 -5.07 0.53 -26.37
C GLU A 398 -4.60 -0.07 -27.69
N PRO A 399 -5.35 0.11 -28.79
CA PRO A 399 -4.90 -0.28 -30.13
C PRO A 399 -3.57 0.35 -30.56
N ALA A 400 -3.22 1.52 -30.01
CA ALA A 400 -1.94 2.19 -30.27
C ALA A 400 -0.73 1.44 -29.70
N LEU A 401 -0.93 0.43 -28.85
CA LEU A 401 0.10 -0.53 -28.45
C LEU A 401 0.24 -1.63 -29.51
N ASP A 402 0.55 -1.20 -30.74
CA ASP A 402 0.91 -2.09 -31.84
C ASP A 402 2.36 -2.59 -31.71
N GLN A 403 2.78 -3.47 -32.63
CA GLN A 403 4.11 -4.08 -32.59
C GLN A 403 5.24 -3.04 -32.66
N GLU A 404 5.10 -2.02 -33.49
CA GLU A 404 6.12 -0.99 -33.68
C GLU A 404 6.23 -0.09 -32.46
N CYS A 405 5.10 0.33 -31.90
CA CYS A 405 5.04 1.07 -30.64
C CYS A 405 5.72 0.27 -29.52
N CYS A 406 5.36 -1.00 -29.34
CA CYS A 406 5.94 -1.86 -28.30
C CYS A 406 7.46 -2.07 -28.48
N ARG A 407 7.93 -2.19 -29.73
CA ARG A 407 9.37 -2.25 -30.04
C ARG A 407 10.10 -0.97 -29.61
N VAL A 408 9.55 0.20 -29.93
CA VAL A 408 10.12 1.50 -29.54
C VAL A 408 10.16 1.64 -28.01
N LEU A 409 9.09 1.21 -27.32
CA LEU A 409 9.05 1.21 -25.85
C LEU A 409 10.18 0.35 -25.26
N ALA A 410 10.37 -0.87 -25.76
CA ALA A 410 11.43 -1.77 -25.29
C ALA A 410 12.83 -1.18 -25.52
N GLU A 411 13.08 -0.59 -26.69
CA GLU A 411 14.35 0.08 -27.02
C GLU A 411 14.64 1.30 -26.14
N GLY A 412 13.61 2.00 -25.69
CA GLY A 412 13.70 3.11 -24.74
C GLY A 412 13.70 2.69 -23.27
N GLY A 413 13.82 1.39 -22.98
CA GLY A 413 14.00 0.88 -21.61
C GLY A 413 12.72 0.40 -20.91
N ALA A 414 11.58 0.30 -21.59
CA ALA A 414 10.39 -0.30 -20.97
C ALA A 414 10.70 -1.73 -20.49
N LEU A 415 10.55 -1.95 -19.19
CA LEU A 415 10.77 -3.21 -18.49
C LEU A 415 9.46 -3.93 -18.24
N GLY A 416 8.44 -3.19 -17.81
CA GLY A 416 7.14 -3.76 -17.51
C GLY A 416 6.00 -2.74 -17.60
N MET A 417 4.80 -3.23 -17.87
CA MET A 417 3.56 -2.46 -17.95
C MET A 417 2.45 -3.15 -17.18
N ALA A 418 1.86 -2.48 -16.18
CA ALA A 418 0.60 -2.94 -15.60
C ALA A 418 -0.56 -2.37 -16.41
N LEU A 419 -1.43 -3.24 -16.90
CA LEU A 419 -2.54 -2.89 -17.77
C LEU A 419 -3.85 -3.06 -17.03
N GLY A 420 -4.56 -1.94 -16.82
CA GLY A 420 -5.92 -1.97 -16.30
C GLY A 420 -6.88 -2.56 -17.34
N VAL A 421 -7.13 -3.87 -17.28
CA VAL A 421 -8.12 -4.57 -18.11
C VAL A 421 -9.49 -4.53 -17.43
N GLU A 422 -9.51 -4.60 -16.10
CA GLU A 422 -10.67 -4.59 -15.20
C GLU A 422 -11.56 -5.83 -15.32
N SER A 423 -12.02 -6.16 -16.52
CA SER A 423 -12.92 -7.29 -16.78
C SER A 423 -12.76 -7.81 -18.21
N ALA A 424 -12.98 -9.10 -18.43
CA ALA A 424 -13.08 -9.68 -19.77
C ALA A 424 -14.54 -9.89 -20.24
N ALA A 425 -15.52 -9.35 -19.50
CA ALA A 425 -16.93 -9.39 -19.90
C ALA A 425 -17.33 -8.10 -20.65
N PRO A 426 -17.74 -8.18 -21.95
CA PRO A 426 -18.07 -6.99 -22.73
C PRO A 426 -19.15 -6.09 -22.12
N ARG A 427 -20.16 -6.67 -21.47
CA ARG A 427 -21.21 -5.91 -20.77
C ARG A 427 -20.64 -5.12 -19.59
N VAL A 428 -19.78 -5.74 -18.77
CA VAL A 428 -19.14 -5.09 -17.62
C VAL A 428 -18.21 -3.97 -18.10
N LEU A 429 -17.40 -4.21 -19.14
CA LEU A 429 -16.54 -3.18 -19.74
C LEU A 429 -17.33 -1.96 -20.25
N GLN A 430 -18.50 -2.19 -20.85
CA GLN A 430 -19.42 -1.11 -21.24
C GLN A 430 -19.98 -0.40 -20.01
N LEU A 431 -20.47 -1.15 -19.01
CA LEU A 431 -21.04 -0.60 -17.78
C LEU A 431 -20.06 0.30 -17.02
N ILE A 432 -18.81 -0.13 -16.90
CA ILE A 432 -17.77 0.64 -16.22
C ILE A 432 -17.17 1.76 -17.10
N HIS A 433 -17.69 1.97 -18.30
CA HIS A 433 -17.18 2.94 -19.28
C HIS A 433 -15.66 2.79 -19.55
N LYS A 434 -15.15 1.56 -19.66
CA LYS A 434 -13.73 1.33 -19.93
C LYS A 434 -13.32 1.78 -21.33
N GLY A 435 -14.26 1.76 -22.28
CA GLY A 435 -14.07 2.17 -23.67
C GLY A 435 -13.09 1.28 -24.45
N LEU A 436 -12.97 0.02 -24.06
CA LEU A 436 -12.01 -0.95 -24.59
C LEU A 436 -12.73 -2.26 -24.94
N SER A 437 -12.34 -2.90 -26.03
CA SER A 437 -12.79 -4.26 -26.33
C SER A 437 -11.84 -5.32 -25.74
N VAL A 438 -12.36 -6.49 -25.42
CA VAL A 438 -11.55 -7.64 -24.93
C VAL A 438 -10.46 -8.01 -25.95
N ARG A 439 -10.77 -7.90 -27.24
CA ARG A 439 -9.81 -8.15 -28.33
C ARG A 439 -8.63 -7.17 -28.29
N ASP A 440 -8.91 -5.88 -28.13
CA ASP A 440 -7.86 -4.85 -28.09
C ASP A 440 -6.98 -5.03 -26.85
N ALA A 441 -7.58 -5.38 -25.70
CA ALA A 441 -6.83 -5.75 -24.50
C ALA A 441 -5.88 -6.92 -24.76
N ALA A 442 -6.38 -8.01 -25.36
CA ALA A 442 -5.57 -9.18 -25.68
C ALA A 442 -4.43 -8.87 -26.67
N LEU A 443 -4.69 -8.03 -27.68
CA LEU A 443 -3.68 -7.63 -28.66
C LEU A 443 -2.58 -6.78 -28.01
N ALA A 444 -2.94 -5.82 -27.16
CA ALA A 444 -1.97 -5.00 -26.43
C ALA A 444 -1.07 -5.87 -25.53
N VAL A 445 -1.64 -6.81 -24.78
CA VAL A 445 -0.90 -7.78 -23.95
C VAL A 445 0.09 -8.58 -24.80
N LYS A 446 -0.36 -9.14 -25.92
CA LYS A 446 0.48 -9.95 -26.81
C LYS A 446 1.62 -9.15 -27.45
N ASN A 447 1.35 -7.92 -27.90
CA ASN A 447 2.36 -7.07 -28.55
C ASN A 447 3.45 -6.64 -27.56
N LEU A 448 3.07 -6.26 -26.33
CA LEU A 448 4.03 -5.91 -25.28
C LEU A 448 4.88 -7.12 -24.88
N ALA A 449 4.25 -8.27 -24.67
CA ALA A 449 4.96 -9.51 -24.34
C ALA A 449 5.93 -9.93 -25.46
N ALA A 450 5.51 -9.83 -26.73
CA ALA A 450 6.36 -10.13 -27.88
C ALA A 450 7.57 -9.19 -28.00
N ALA A 451 7.47 -7.96 -27.49
CA ALA A 451 8.58 -7.02 -27.39
C ALA A 451 9.50 -7.25 -26.17
N GLY A 452 9.22 -8.29 -25.36
CA GLY A 452 9.99 -8.61 -24.15
C GLY A 452 9.67 -7.75 -22.93
N ILE A 453 8.57 -6.99 -22.97
CA ILE A 453 8.10 -6.17 -21.86
C ILE A 453 7.24 -7.05 -20.94
N ALA A 454 7.51 -7.02 -19.63
CA ALA A 454 6.71 -7.75 -18.67
C ALA A 454 5.30 -7.15 -18.54
N VAL A 455 4.26 -7.93 -18.82
CA VAL A 455 2.87 -7.46 -18.75
C VAL A 455 2.21 -7.95 -17.47
N GLU A 456 1.78 -7.03 -16.62
CA GLU A 456 0.87 -7.33 -15.52
C GLU A 456 -0.57 -7.00 -15.92
N VAL A 457 -1.50 -7.94 -15.77
CA VAL A 457 -2.92 -7.67 -16.03
C VAL A 457 -3.62 -7.35 -14.71
N MET A 458 -4.23 -6.17 -14.63
CA MET A 458 -5.03 -5.74 -13.48
C MET A 458 -6.51 -5.88 -13.79
N CYS A 459 -7.20 -6.64 -12.96
CA CYS A 459 -8.62 -6.94 -13.04
C CYS A 459 -9.26 -6.85 -11.65
N PHE A 460 -10.59 -6.78 -11.62
CA PHE A 460 -11.36 -7.00 -10.41
C PHE A 460 -12.64 -7.77 -10.71
N THR A 461 -13.19 -8.39 -9.69
CA THR A 461 -14.53 -8.99 -9.68
C THR A 461 -15.44 -8.20 -8.75
N ASP A 462 -16.73 -8.56 -8.72
CA ASP A 462 -17.74 -8.01 -7.80
C ASP A 462 -18.16 -6.57 -8.06
N PHE A 463 -17.97 -6.10 -9.30
CA PHE A 463 -18.70 -4.92 -9.75
C PHE A 463 -20.21 -5.15 -9.66
N PRO A 464 -21.02 -4.16 -9.23
CA PRO A 464 -22.47 -4.28 -9.18
C PRO A 464 -23.04 -4.85 -10.48
N THR A 465 -23.97 -5.79 -10.36
CA THR A 465 -24.61 -6.56 -11.44
C THR A 465 -23.72 -7.56 -12.18
N GLU A 466 -22.41 -7.68 -11.89
CA GLU A 466 -21.54 -8.68 -12.52
C GLU A 466 -21.94 -10.10 -12.11
N THR A 467 -22.31 -10.93 -13.08
CA THR A 467 -22.69 -12.32 -12.84
C THR A 467 -21.47 -13.20 -12.57
N GLY A 468 -21.67 -14.35 -11.90
CA GLY A 468 -20.59 -15.32 -11.69
C GLY A 468 -19.96 -15.82 -12.99
N ARG A 469 -20.75 -15.95 -14.07
CA ARG A 469 -20.25 -16.32 -15.40
C ARG A 469 -19.30 -15.26 -15.97
N GLU A 470 -19.62 -13.98 -15.81
CA GLU A 470 -18.81 -12.87 -16.33
C GLU A 470 -17.50 -12.72 -15.56
N ALA A 471 -17.52 -12.86 -14.24
CA ALA A 471 -16.29 -12.92 -13.43
C ALA A 471 -15.37 -14.08 -13.88
N LEU A 472 -15.94 -15.26 -14.15
CA LEU A 472 -15.19 -16.40 -14.68
C LEU A 472 -14.66 -16.18 -16.11
N MET A 473 -15.25 -15.30 -16.92
CA MET A 473 -14.66 -14.90 -18.22
C MET A 473 -13.33 -14.19 -18.00
N THR A 474 -13.21 -13.35 -16.98
CA THR A 474 -11.96 -12.65 -16.62
C THR A 474 -10.88 -13.63 -16.20
N ALA A 475 -11.20 -14.64 -15.39
CA ALA A 475 -10.25 -15.69 -15.04
C ALA A 475 -9.79 -16.48 -16.28
N ARG A 476 -10.71 -16.87 -17.17
CA ARG A 476 -10.36 -17.56 -18.43
C ARG A 476 -9.50 -16.71 -19.36
N PHE A 477 -9.75 -15.42 -19.45
CA PHE A 477 -8.93 -14.50 -20.25
C PHE A 477 -7.47 -14.49 -19.77
N ILE A 478 -7.25 -14.47 -18.46
CA ILE A 478 -5.90 -14.55 -17.88
C ILE A 478 -5.27 -15.92 -18.20
N GLU A 479 -6.05 -17.00 -18.12
CA GLU A 479 -5.59 -18.35 -18.46
C GLU A 479 -5.16 -18.47 -19.93
N GLU A 480 -5.99 -17.99 -20.86
CA GLU A 480 -5.73 -18.04 -22.31
C GLU A 480 -4.51 -17.21 -22.72
N LEU A 481 -4.20 -16.15 -21.97
CA LEU A 481 -3.06 -15.28 -22.21
C LEU A 481 -1.86 -15.57 -21.29
N ARG A 482 -1.88 -16.68 -20.54
CA ARG A 482 -0.86 -17.03 -19.53
C ARG A 482 0.57 -16.83 -20.00
N ASP A 483 0.90 -17.26 -21.22
CA ASP A 483 2.27 -17.17 -21.74
C ASP A 483 2.71 -15.74 -22.07
N SER A 484 1.74 -14.84 -22.31
CA SER A 484 1.96 -13.42 -22.55
C SER A 484 1.85 -12.56 -21.28
N ILE A 485 1.45 -13.13 -20.14
CA ILE A 485 1.21 -12.41 -18.89
C ILE A 485 2.30 -12.72 -17.87
N ALA A 486 3.12 -11.72 -17.53
CA ALA A 486 4.18 -11.85 -16.54
C ALA A 486 3.62 -12.03 -15.12
N LEU A 487 2.61 -11.25 -14.75
CA LEU A 487 1.88 -11.32 -13.47
C LEU A 487 0.41 -10.90 -13.66
N PHE A 488 -0.44 -11.13 -12.67
CA PHE A 488 -1.79 -10.58 -12.68
C PHE A 488 -2.24 -10.19 -11.27
N ILE A 489 -3.15 -9.23 -11.20
CA ILE A 489 -3.90 -8.86 -10.00
C ILE A 489 -5.38 -9.03 -10.32
N CYS A 490 -6.10 -9.76 -9.49
CA CYS A 490 -7.56 -9.89 -9.57
C CYS A 490 -8.12 -9.61 -8.18
N GLY A 491 -8.53 -8.37 -7.93
CA GLY A 491 -9.07 -7.94 -6.64
C GLY A 491 -10.60 -7.98 -6.58
N GLU A 492 -11.17 -7.64 -5.44
CA GLU A 492 -12.61 -7.38 -5.30
C GLU A 492 -12.89 -5.88 -5.44
N PHE A 493 -13.97 -5.54 -6.12
CA PHE A 493 -14.42 -4.15 -6.25
C PHE A 493 -14.87 -3.59 -4.90
N ALA A 494 -14.31 -2.44 -4.53
CA ALA A 494 -14.75 -1.65 -3.39
C ALA A 494 -15.32 -0.31 -3.88
N LEU A 495 -16.48 0.07 -3.35
CA LEU A 495 -17.14 1.32 -3.70
C LEU A 495 -16.44 2.51 -3.03
N VAL A 496 -16.00 3.47 -3.84
CA VAL A 496 -15.33 4.69 -3.36
C VAL A 496 -16.19 5.93 -3.64
N VAL A 497 -16.24 6.85 -2.67
CA VAL A 497 -17.22 7.94 -2.60
C VAL A 497 -17.26 8.82 -3.84
N GLY A 498 -16.12 9.22 -4.40
CA GLY A 498 -16.07 10.11 -5.57
C GLY A 498 -16.12 9.39 -6.92
N ALA A 499 -16.29 8.06 -6.94
CA ALA A 499 -16.48 7.34 -8.19
C ALA A 499 -17.88 7.61 -8.75
N ARG A 500 -18.01 7.59 -10.09
CA ARG A 500 -19.31 7.79 -10.76
C ARG A 500 -20.38 6.81 -10.27
N VAL A 501 -19.99 5.56 -10.03
CA VAL A 501 -20.88 4.53 -9.49
C VAL A 501 -21.45 4.88 -8.11
N ALA A 502 -20.69 5.59 -7.27
CA ALA A 502 -21.18 6.09 -5.98
C ALA A 502 -22.00 7.38 -6.13
N GLN A 503 -21.71 8.22 -7.12
CA GLN A 503 -22.45 9.46 -7.40
C GLN A 503 -23.81 9.21 -8.07
N HIS A 504 -23.92 8.12 -8.84
CA HIS A 504 -25.13 7.74 -9.59
C HIS A 504 -25.50 6.26 -9.35
N PRO A 505 -25.73 5.82 -8.10
CA PRO A 505 -25.90 4.40 -7.76
C PRO A 505 -27.05 3.71 -8.51
N GLY A 506 -28.12 4.45 -8.81
CA GLY A 506 -29.26 3.93 -9.57
C GLY A 506 -28.92 3.51 -11.01
N GLU A 507 -27.89 4.10 -11.65
CA GLU A 507 -27.41 3.68 -12.98
C GLU A 507 -26.77 2.28 -12.94
N TYR A 508 -26.40 1.78 -11.76
CA TYR A 508 -25.64 0.55 -11.54
C TYR A 508 -26.41 -0.50 -10.72
N ALA A 509 -27.75 -0.36 -10.64
CA ALA A 509 -28.63 -1.22 -9.85
C ALA A 509 -28.21 -1.34 -8.37
N ILE A 510 -27.63 -0.28 -7.82
CA ILE A 510 -27.42 -0.16 -6.38
C ILE A 510 -28.69 0.43 -5.78
N ARG A 511 -29.32 -0.31 -4.87
CA ARG A 511 -30.54 0.12 -4.16
C ARG A 511 -30.23 1.20 -3.14
N GLU A 512 -29.14 1.02 -2.41
CA GLU A 512 -28.77 1.89 -1.31
C GLU A 512 -27.26 1.91 -1.11
N THR A 513 -26.74 3.05 -0.66
CA THR A 513 -25.38 3.21 -0.17
C THR A 513 -25.41 3.82 1.23
N TRP A 514 -24.52 3.41 2.13
CA TRP A 514 -24.44 3.99 3.47
C TRP A 514 -23.01 4.11 3.98
N HIS A 515 -22.81 5.13 4.81
CA HIS A 515 -21.71 5.19 5.76
C HIS A 515 -22.20 4.67 7.11
N VAL A 516 -21.29 4.14 7.91
CA VAL A 516 -21.62 3.63 9.24
C VAL A 516 -21.62 4.79 10.23
N ALA A 517 -22.71 4.99 10.96
CA ALA A 517 -22.79 6.01 12.00
C ALA A 517 -21.75 5.73 13.10
N GLY A 518 -21.01 6.75 13.54
CA GLY A 518 -19.94 6.60 14.52
C GLY A 518 -18.54 6.40 13.92
N ASP A 519 -18.43 6.20 12.60
CA ASP A 519 -17.20 6.45 11.86
C ASP A 519 -17.11 7.95 11.48
N GLU A 520 -16.46 8.74 12.33
CA GLU A 520 -16.28 10.18 12.13
C GLU A 520 -15.33 10.52 10.96
N PHE A 521 -14.58 9.54 10.46
CA PHE A 521 -13.64 9.70 9.35
C PHE A 521 -14.23 9.24 8.01
N SER A 522 -15.41 8.61 8.01
CA SER A 522 -16.10 8.12 6.81
C SER A 522 -15.18 7.28 5.92
N THR A 523 -14.50 6.32 6.56
CA THR A 523 -13.42 5.51 5.99
C THR A 523 -13.90 4.53 4.91
N ALA A 524 -15.16 4.07 5.01
CA ALA A 524 -15.76 3.14 4.07
C ALA A 524 -17.14 3.60 3.60
N LEU A 525 -17.47 3.26 2.35
CA LEU A 525 -18.80 3.41 1.77
C LEU A 525 -19.31 2.01 1.40
N PHE A 526 -20.43 1.62 2.01
CA PHE A 526 -21.06 0.32 1.77
C PHE A 526 -22.23 0.49 0.79
N TYR A 527 -22.60 -0.60 0.13
CA TYR A 527 -23.72 -0.62 -0.79
C TYR A 527 -24.46 -1.95 -0.77
N GLU A 528 -25.70 -1.90 -1.26
CA GLU A 528 -26.53 -3.07 -1.48
C GLU A 528 -27.12 -3.03 -2.90
N GLU A 529 -26.96 -4.12 -3.63
CA GLU A 529 -27.56 -4.28 -4.96
C GLU A 529 -29.08 -4.42 -4.86
N SER A 530 -29.81 -3.97 -5.88
CA SER A 530 -31.26 -4.19 -5.98
C SER A 530 -31.60 -5.69 -6.06
N VAL A 531 -30.76 -6.46 -6.74
CA VAL A 531 -30.81 -7.92 -6.79
C VAL A 531 -29.38 -8.43 -6.66
N PRO A 532 -29.07 -9.34 -5.72
CA PRO A 532 -27.72 -9.89 -5.60
C PRO A 532 -27.24 -10.50 -6.92
N SER A 533 -26.08 -10.06 -7.41
CA SER A 533 -25.53 -10.48 -8.69
C SER A 533 -24.85 -11.87 -8.66
N LYS A 534 -24.45 -12.33 -7.47
CA LYS A 534 -23.75 -13.60 -7.25
C LYS A 534 -24.23 -14.31 -5.98
N THR A 535 -24.30 -15.64 -6.06
CA THR A 535 -24.51 -16.51 -4.90
C THR A 535 -23.19 -16.80 -4.17
N PRO A 536 -23.20 -17.27 -2.91
CA PRO A 536 -21.98 -17.73 -2.24
C PRO A 536 -21.21 -18.80 -3.05
N ALA A 537 -21.93 -19.70 -3.72
CA ALA A 537 -21.33 -20.72 -4.57
C ALA A 537 -20.74 -20.16 -5.88
N ASP A 538 -21.19 -18.99 -6.36
CA ASP A 538 -20.51 -18.30 -7.46
C ASP A 538 -19.17 -17.71 -6.98
N ARG A 539 -19.15 -17.07 -5.81
CA ARG A 539 -17.94 -16.48 -5.21
C ARG A 539 -16.86 -17.54 -4.98
N GLU A 540 -17.22 -18.65 -4.33
CA GLU A 540 -16.32 -19.79 -4.12
C GLU A 540 -15.72 -20.31 -5.44
N ARG A 541 -16.52 -20.43 -6.50
CA ARG A 541 -16.03 -20.86 -7.81
C ARG A 541 -15.08 -19.86 -8.47
N ILE A 542 -15.27 -18.56 -8.25
CA ILE A 542 -14.40 -17.50 -8.75
C ILE A 542 -13.06 -17.54 -7.99
N ASP A 543 -13.12 -17.60 -6.67
CA ASP A 543 -11.94 -17.68 -5.80
C ASP A 543 -11.10 -18.92 -6.16
N ASP A 544 -11.74 -20.09 -6.27
CA ASP A 544 -11.09 -21.33 -6.71
C ASP A 544 -10.40 -21.21 -8.09
N ALA A 545 -11.02 -20.46 -9.01
CA ALA A 545 -10.45 -20.24 -10.34
C ALA A 545 -9.22 -19.33 -10.28
N ILE A 546 -9.30 -18.23 -9.54
CA ILE A 546 -8.19 -17.30 -9.32
C ILE A 546 -7.03 -18.01 -8.59
N ASP A 547 -7.33 -18.79 -7.55
CA ASP A 547 -6.34 -19.55 -6.79
C ASP A 547 -5.65 -20.60 -7.64
N ARG A 548 -6.39 -21.32 -8.50
CA ARG A 548 -5.77 -22.26 -9.47
C ARG A 548 -4.83 -21.53 -10.43
N LEU A 549 -5.21 -20.35 -10.91
CA LEU A 549 -4.34 -19.56 -11.78
C LEU A 549 -3.09 -19.11 -11.05
N ALA A 550 -3.23 -18.54 -9.86
CA ALA A 550 -2.14 -18.03 -9.03
C ALA A 550 -1.03 -19.05 -8.79
N ARG A 551 -1.37 -20.35 -8.68
CA ARG A 551 -0.38 -21.45 -8.54
C ARG A 551 0.58 -21.60 -9.72
N SER A 552 0.26 -21.01 -10.87
CA SER A 552 1.14 -21.03 -12.07
C SER A 552 2.25 -19.97 -12.00
N TRP A 553 2.27 -19.16 -10.95
CA TRP A 553 3.28 -18.14 -10.70
C TRP A 553 3.88 -18.27 -9.30
N TRP A 554 5.16 -17.92 -9.18
CA TRP A 554 5.84 -17.69 -7.92
C TRP A 554 5.46 -16.30 -7.39
N LEU A 555 4.37 -16.24 -6.62
CA LEU A 555 3.80 -15.00 -6.10
C LEU A 555 4.06 -14.83 -4.60
N HIS A 556 4.46 -13.64 -4.21
CA HIS A 556 4.51 -13.21 -2.81
C HIS A 556 3.60 -12.03 -2.57
N ARG A 557 3.19 -11.85 -1.31
CA ARG A 557 2.36 -10.73 -0.89
C ARG A 557 3.14 -9.41 -1.05
N TYR A 558 2.42 -8.34 -1.39
CA TYR A 558 3.00 -7.00 -1.40
C TYR A 558 3.65 -6.69 -0.04
N PRO A 559 4.85 -6.08 0.01
CA PRO A 559 5.59 -5.40 -1.07
C PRO A 559 6.67 -6.28 -1.76
N TRP A 560 6.60 -7.60 -1.63
CA TRP A 560 7.62 -8.50 -2.19
C TRP A 560 7.44 -8.71 -3.70
N ALA A 561 8.35 -9.49 -4.31
CA ALA A 561 8.25 -9.92 -5.70
C ALA A 561 6.91 -10.63 -5.97
N GLY A 562 6.08 -10.08 -6.85
CA GLY A 562 4.71 -10.59 -7.07
C GLY A 562 3.70 -9.55 -7.55
N SER A 563 4.06 -8.28 -7.60
CA SER A 563 3.33 -7.24 -8.34
C SER A 563 4.29 -6.27 -9.04
N LEU A 564 3.95 -5.79 -10.23
CA LEU A 564 4.75 -4.85 -11.02
C LEU A 564 5.09 -3.55 -10.30
N SER A 565 4.22 -3.14 -9.36
CA SER A 565 4.40 -1.97 -8.52
C SER A 565 5.50 -2.10 -7.45
N THR A 566 6.11 -3.29 -7.28
CA THR A 566 7.13 -3.52 -6.25
C THR A 566 8.55 -3.44 -6.80
N ALA A 567 9.46 -2.87 -6.01
CA ALA A 567 10.88 -2.76 -6.38
C ALA A 567 11.51 -4.12 -6.67
N HIS A 568 11.15 -5.14 -5.87
CA HIS A 568 11.68 -6.49 -6.04
C HIS A 568 11.24 -7.08 -7.37
N THR A 569 9.97 -6.96 -7.75
CA THR A 569 9.50 -7.44 -9.07
C THR A 569 10.32 -6.87 -10.21
N LEU A 570 10.58 -5.56 -10.19
CA LEU A 570 11.38 -4.90 -11.23
C LEU A 570 12.82 -5.40 -11.25
N LEU A 571 13.44 -5.60 -10.08
CA LEU A 571 14.79 -6.17 -9.99
C LEU A 571 14.85 -7.60 -10.57
N TRP A 572 13.86 -8.44 -10.27
CA TRP A 572 13.78 -9.81 -10.78
C TRP A 572 13.53 -9.84 -12.30
N TYR A 573 12.65 -8.99 -12.83
CA TYR A 573 12.48 -8.84 -14.28
C TYR A 573 13.75 -8.33 -14.95
N ASP A 574 14.44 -7.39 -14.31
CA ASP A 574 15.67 -6.86 -14.85
C ASP A 574 16.74 -7.95 -14.97
N ARG A 575 16.85 -8.81 -13.95
CA ARG A 575 17.84 -9.89 -13.91
C ARG A 575 17.51 -11.07 -14.82
N TYR A 576 16.24 -11.51 -14.82
CA TYR A 576 15.85 -12.81 -15.36
C TYR A 576 14.82 -12.75 -16.50
N GLY A 577 14.26 -11.58 -16.80
CA GLY A 577 13.22 -11.41 -17.81
C GLY A 577 11.79 -11.59 -17.29
N ALA A 578 10.82 -11.31 -18.16
CA ALA A 578 9.40 -11.17 -17.83
C ALA A 578 8.71 -12.45 -17.33
N ASP A 579 9.18 -13.62 -17.74
CA ASP A 579 8.58 -14.92 -17.42
C ASP A 579 9.17 -15.57 -16.16
N VAL A 580 10.06 -14.88 -15.44
CA VAL A 580 10.78 -15.42 -14.28
C VAL A 580 9.86 -16.06 -13.24
N PHE A 581 8.74 -15.42 -12.90
CA PHE A 581 7.83 -15.93 -11.88
C PHE A 581 7.06 -17.17 -12.32
N ARG A 582 6.81 -17.35 -13.62
CA ARG A 582 6.25 -18.61 -14.14
C ARG A 582 7.27 -19.73 -14.10
N ARG A 583 8.51 -19.45 -14.50
CA ARG A 583 9.60 -20.45 -14.44
C ARG A 583 9.88 -20.92 -13.01
N LEU A 584 9.84 -20.00 -12.05
CA LEU A 584 10.07 -20.30 -10.64
C LEU A 584 8.90 -21.01 -9.96
N ALA A 585 7.68 -20.91 -10.49
CA ALA A 585 6.50 -21.55 -9.91
C ALA A 585 6.70 -23.07 -9.71
N GLY A 586 7.34 -23.75 -10.68
CA GLY A 586 7.64 -25.18 -10.60
C GLY A 586 8.78 -25.54 -9.63
N THR A 587 9.50 -24.55 -9.11
CA THR A 587 10.59 -24.75 -8.13
C THR A 587 10.12 -24.64 -6.68
N ARG A 588 8.90 -24.13 -6.46
CA ARG A 588 8.27 -24.20 -5.15
C ARG A 588 8.17 -25.67 -4.76
N ARG A 589 8.99 -26.07 -3.80
CA ARG A 589 8.63 -27.21 -2.98
C ARG A 589 7.27 -26.85 -2.37
N GLU A 590 6.30 -27.76 -2.41
CA GLU A 590 5.15 -27.64 -1.51
C GLU A 590 5.71 -27.21 -0.15
N PRO A 591 5.15 -26.17 0.50
CA PRO A 591 5.67 -25.69 1.77
C PRO A 591 5.91 -26.92 2.59
N ALA A 592 7.19 -27.18 2.89
CA ALA A 592 7.56 -28.44 3.51
C ALA A 592 6.64 -28.56 4.72
N GLU A 593 5.85 -29.64 4.79
CA GLU A 593 5.39 -30.06 6.11
C GLU A 593 6.64 -29.96 6.99
N PRO A 594 6.58 -29.17 8.07
CA PRO A 594 7.77 -28.71 8.78
C PRO A 594 8.70 -29.90 8.95
N ARG A 595 9.87 -29.84 8.27
CA ARG A 595 10.78 -30.98 8.19
C ARG A 595 10.95 -31.57 9.59
N PRO A 596 10.91 -32.90 9.80
CA PRO A 596 10.94 -33.53 11.13
C PRO A 596 12.21 -33.31 11.97
N GLY A 597 13.07 -32.33 11.61
CA GLY A 597 14.27 -31.92 12.33
C GLY A 597 14.17 -30.56 13.05
N GLY A 598 13.11 -29.78 12.83
CA GLY A 598 12.75 -28.63 13.67
C GLY A 598 11.55 -29.02 14.52
N LYS A 599 11.60 -28.82 15.84
CA LYS A 599 10.54 -29.25 16.78
C LYS A 599 9.16 -28.89 16.22
N ARG A 600 8.40 -29.93 15.86
CA ARG A 600 6.96 -29.95 15.50
C ARG A 600 6.25 -28.71 16.05
N ARG A 601 5.56 -27.95 15.19
CA ARG A 601 4.41 -27.12 15.61
C ARG A 601 3.67 -27.91 16.67
N LEU A 602 3.60 -27.42 17.90
CA LEU A 602 2.78 -28.08 18.91
C LEU A 602 1.36 -27.99 18.35
N PRO A 603 0.74 -29.11 17.91
CA PRO A 603 -0.63 -29.03 17.45
C PRO A 603 -1.43 -28.45 18.62
N PRO A 604 -2.25 -27.42 18.41
CA PRO A 604 -3.18 -27.00 19.45
C PRO A 604 -3.94 -28.25 19.90
N ARG A 605 -4.19 -28.39 21.21
CA ARG A 605 -5.24 -29.31 21.63
C ARG A 605 -6.45 -28.96 20.78
N ARG A 606 -7.10 -29.94 20.14
CA ARG A 606 -8.23 -29.70 19.22
C ARG A 606 -9.27 -28.74 19.82
N ASP A 607 -9.41 -28.78 21.14
CA ASP A 607 -10.29 -27.89 21.91
C ASP A 607 -9.89 -26.40 21.82
N LEU A 608 -8.60 -26.05 21.84
CA LEU A 608 -8.13 -24.67 21.73
C LEU A 608 -8.30 -24.10 20.33
N GLU A 609 -8.00 -24.90 19.31
CA GLU A 609 -8.20 -24.47 17.91
C GLU A 609 -9.66 -24.13 17.64
N GLN A 610 -10.58 -24.97 18.12
CA GLN A 610 -12.01 -24.71 18.01
C GLN A 610 -12.43 -23.45 18.78
N VAL A 611 -11.83 -23.18 19.96
CA VAL A 611 -12.10 -21.95 20.71
C VAL A 611 -11.64 -20.72 19.94
N TRP A 612 -10.43 -20.75 19.35
CA TRP A 612 -9.89 -19.63 18.56
C TRP A 612 -10.70 -19.40 17.28
N GLN A 613 -11.08 -20.47 16.57
CA GLN A 613 -11.90 -20.38 15.37
C GLN A 613 -13.27 -19.79 15.68
N ARG A 614 -13.96 -20.28 16.72
CA ARG A 614 -15.25 -19.73 17.14
C ARG A 614 -15.16 -18.26 17.55
N ALA A 615 -14.09 -17.86 18.24
CA ALA A 615 -13.87 -16.46 18.58
C ALA A 615 -13.76 -15.59 17.32
N ARG A 616 -13.09 -16.04 16.25
CA ARG A 616 -13.01 -15.32 14.97
C ARG A 616 -14.35 -15.24 14.23
N GLU A 617 -15.12 -16.33 14.25
CA GLU A 617 -16.48 -16.37 13.68
C GLU A 617 -17.41 -15.38 14.41
N HIS A 618 -17.38 -15.39 15.75
CA HIS A 618 -18.10 -14.42 16.56
C HIS A 618 -17.66 -12.97 16.29
N GLU A 619 -16.36 -12.73 16.13
CA GLU A 619 -15.83 -11.39 15.81
C GLU A 619 -16.37 -10.90 14.47
N THR A 620 -16.36 -11.75 13.45
CA THR A 620 -16.91 -11.46 12.13
C THR A 620 -18.40 -11.13 12.23
N GLU A 621 -19.15 -11.90 13.03
CA GLU A 621 -20.58 -11.70 13.23
C GLU A 621 -20.90 -10.38 13.97
N ILE A 622 -20.12 -10.02 15.01
CA ILE A 622 -20.27 -8.74 15.70
C ILE A 622 -20.13 -7.58 14.72
N TRP A 623 -19.08 -7.59 13.90
CA TRP A 623 -18.85 -6.52 12.92
C TRP A 623 -19.90 -6.51 11.82
N ARG A 624 -20.37 -7.66 11.36
CA ARG A 624 -21.50 -7.75 10.41
C ARG A 624 -22.77 -7.09 10.97
N ILE A 625 -23.11 -7.38 12.24
CA ILE A 625 -24.25 -6.76 12.91
C ILE A 625 -24.08 -5.24 13.00
N LEU A 626 -22.91 -4.76 13.43
CA LEU A 626 -22.67 -3.33 13.61
C LEU A 626 -22.67 -2.55 12.28
N VAL A 627 -22.04 -3.09 11.24
CA VAL A 627 -21.84 -2.43 9.95
C VAL A 627 -23.05 -2.53 9.04
N THR A 628 -23.70 -3.70 8.99
CA THR A 628 -24.76 -3.98 8.01
C THR A 628 -26.16 -3.84 8.59
N GLU A 629 -26.41 -4.40 9.78
CA GLU A 629 -27.76 -4.39 10.37
C GLU A 629 -28.04 -3.10 11.15
N LYS A 630 -27.15 -2.75 12.08
CA LYS A 630 -27.29 -1.53 12.89
C LYS A 630 -26.83 -0.28 12.15
N ARG A 631 -25.92 -0.45 11.18
CA ARG A 631 -25.25 0.63 10.44
C ARG A 631 -24.69 1.71 11.37
N ALA A 632 -24.24 1.29 12.55
CA ALA A 632 -23.76 2.13 13.62
C ALA A 632 -22.70 1.38 14.42
N VAL A 633 -21.53 1.99 14.56
CA VAL A 633 -20.39 1.45 15.30
C VAL A 633 -20.02 2.36 16.46
N SER A 634 -19.74 1.74 17.60
CA SER A 634 -19.03 2.37 18.70
C SER A 634 -18.37 1.29 19.54
N ARG A 635 -17.33 1.65 20.28
CA ARG A 635 -16.70 0.74 21.25
C ARG A 635 -17.71 0.16 22.23
N GLU A 636 -18.64 0.98 22.72
CA GLU A 636 -19.69 0.56 23.66
C GLU A 636 -20.69 -0.41 23.02
N ALA A 637 -21.08 -0.21 21.75
CA ALA A 637 -21.94 -1.14 21.03
C ALA A 637 -21.26 -2.49 20.78
N TYR A 638 -19.97 -2.46 20.41
CA TYR A 638 -19.15 -3.66 20.28
C TYR A 638 -19.04 -4.40 21.62
N CYS A 639 -18.67 -3.70 22.71
CA CYS A 639 -18.49 -4.33 24.02
C CYS A 639 -19.76 -5.03 24.50
N ARG A 640 -20.94 -4.42 24.32
CA ARG A 640 -22.21 -5.08 24.67
C ARG A 640 -22.47 -6.38 23.92
N LEU A 641 -22.14 -6.43 22.63
CA LEU A 641 -22.29 -7.67 21.83
C LEU A 641 -21.24 -8.71 22.24
N ALA A 642 -20.00 -8.30 22.44
CA ALA A 642 -18.91 -9.16 22.87
C ALA A 642 -19.12 -9.74 24.29
N GLU A 643 -19.70 -8.97 25.21
CA GLU A 643 -20.03 -9.39 26.59
C GLU A 643 -21.20 -10.38 26.65
N ALA A 644 -22.08 -10.39 25.63
CA ALA A 644 -23.16 -11.36 25.52
C ALA A 644 -22.69 -12.75 25.06
N LEU A 645 -21.46 -12.85 24.53
CA LEU A 645 -20.88 -14.12 24.10
C LEU A 645 -20.40 -14.95 25.30
N PRO A 646 -20.48 -16.29 25.21
CA PRO A 646 -20.09 -17.15 26.31
C PRO A 646 -18.59 -17.03 26.62
N SER A 647 -18.26 -16.88 27.90
CA SER A 647 -16.89 -17.03 28.38
C SER A 647 -16.48 -18.50 28.33
N VAL A 648 -15.25 -18.77 27.88
CA VAL A 648 -14.72 -20.13 27.78
C VAL A 648 -13.92 -20.47 29.05
N ARG A 649 -14.32 -21.51 29.77
CA ARG A 649 -13.57 -22.02 30.94
C ARG A 649 -12.30 -22.72 30.47
N ILE A 650 -11.18 -22.40 31.12
CA ILE A 650 -9.90 -23.09 30.87
C ILE A 650 -9.83 -24.31 31.79
N SER A 651 -10.45 -25.44 31.42
CA SER A 651 -10.29 -26.69 32.16
C SER A 651 -8.94 -27.35 31.85
N VAL A 652 -8.01 -27.24 32.80
CA VAL A 652 -6.75 -28.00 32.96
C VAL A 652 -5.54 -27.57 32.08
N ARG A 653 -4.66 -26.80 32.74
CA ARG A 653 -3.24 -26.48 32.45
C ARG A 653 -2.85 -26.42 30.96
N LEU A 654 -2.81 -25.18 30.45
CA LEU A 654 -2.20 -24.74 29.20
C LEU A 654 -0.65 -24.90 29.23
N ASN A 655 -0.16 -26.13 29.41
CA ASN A 655 1.26 -26.46 29.32
C ASN A 655 1.69 -26.64 27.87
#